data_AF-A0A1Y2M8C1-F1
#
_entry.id   AF-A0A1Y2M8C1-F1
#
_cell.length_a   1.000
_cell.length_b   1.000
_cell.length_c   1.000
_cell.angle_alpha   90.00
_cell.angle_beta   90.00
_cell.angle_gamma   90.00
#
_symmetry.space_group_name_H-M   'P 1'
#
loop_
_entity.id
_entity.type
_entity.pdbx_description
1 polymer ?
#
loop_
_entity_poly.entity_id
_entity_poly.type
_entity_poly.pdbx_seq_one_letter_code
_entity_poly.pdbx_strand_id
1 'polypeptide(L)'
;MEPHSRSLSSQSGTLRLSQALILLLKPALAQSANDQGTQCVADPTLRDTIRLSIDRLILLINPFVDRGNSVTSAIVGMVKLTALCGSAYWVWDRQSSKGKIAPSINSQPAEDTTEDDAATNDPGLLKKYSTIQSYTVPCTNTTYPAIRTFYQPHPQESKFPRTPSPIPLLVFIHGLGGTVAQFHPILLSLSNLASCLAIDLPGCGLSTFDPKSASAYTTDALVRLLAVVIERHRAKDEGQTVVLIGHSMGCSLAALLASPTSPHAALLSQHVSGLVAICPKADPPTEHHTKLLHRVTSVPAFIFDLYRKWDRRGGIDSASVLRMTGPDAEEDTKRLQLRFNRQSRTNAWQRMAMGMCPDYTTSPPTGGLPGRQTWQGLQIPIFLTAGEADSVTPADNVKRIVDFLGRDVESMEPPSEQASLPIAAAPFDPAVVDPSMIERKHQDSGIDANDIPNLDDSTKALSTTAASTSSSFSLVETESRDPDSNLVISNPAPDSLSSSSSLNTPSPHPRRLVVKTTVMPSPAAHSMLFAPSTSRILSGLIGGFLADHIDPRLSLAWQLRYLSTEGKWDVKNLMKWQAVAPVSAPIANTFRAMKTLREVDPSHSPKEVARVWKDRIAAVIDISHDAPVYDPTGLEAGGILYFKFPTVSKQPPLRAEVRAFIELVDRVQALAAEQGRRGLVAVHCHYGFNRTGFFLEGEAAGN
;
A
#
# COMPACT_ATOMS: atom_id res chain seq x y z
N MET A 1 10.80 82.84 -47.89
CA MET A 1 12.08 82.11 -47.84
C MET A 1 11.78 80.65 -47.56
N GLU A 2 12.14 79.80 -48.52
CA GLU A 2 12.32 78.35 -48.38
C GLU A 2 13.45 78.01 -47.36
N PRO A 3 13.74 76.73 -46.95
CA PRO A 3 13.54 75.49 -47.73
C PRO A 3 13.10 74.21 -46.98
N HIS A 4 12.88 73.20 -47.81
CA HIS A 4 12.66 71.77 -47.56
C HIS A 4 13.69 71.04 -46.67
N SER A 5 13.22 70.00 -45.96
CA SER A 5 13.88 68.67 -45.91
C SER A 5 12.94 67.59 -45.34
N ARG A 6 12.93 66.41 -45.97
CA ARG A 6 12.28 65.17 -45.49
C ARG A 6 13.31 64.32 -44.73
N SER A 7 12.88 63.58 -43.71
CA SER A 7 13.41 62.23 -43.41
C SER A 7 12.37 61.40 -42.65
N LEU A 8 12.30 60.11 -43.00
CA LEU A 8 11.47 59.08 -42.40
C LEU A 8 12.04 58.62 -41.04
N SER A 9 11.17 58.39 -40.04
CA SER A 9 11.43 57.38 -39.02
C SER A 9 10.13 56.83 -38.40
N SER A 10 10.21 55.57 -37.98
CA SER A 10 9.14 54.64 -37.65
C SER A 10 8.45 54.91 -36.31
N GLN A 11 7.14 54.69 -36.26
CA GLN A 11 6.43 54.41 -35.01
C GLN A 11 5.82 53.00 -35.07
N SER A 12 6.58 52.04 -34.56
CA SER A 12 6.09 50.71 -34.20
C SER A 12 5.54 50.76 -32.77
N GLY A 13 4.26 51.11 -32.61
CA GLY A 13 3.55 50.94 -31.34
C GLY A 13 2.98 49.53 -31.22
N THR A 14 3.59 48.67 -30.39
CA THR A 14 3.07 47.34 -30.08
C THR A 14 1.83 47.44 -29.20
N LEU A 15 0.67 47.04 -29.74
CA LEU A 15 -0.55 46.85 -28.95
C LEU A 15 -0.34 45.72 -27.94
N ARG A 16 -0.65 45.95 -26.66
CA ARG A 16 -0.64 44.89 -25.64
C ARG A 16 -1.68 43.83 -26.00
N LEU A 17 -1.35 42.56 -25.80
CA LEU A 17 -2.17 41.39 -26.15
C LEU A 17 -3.65 41.52 -25.71
N SER A 18 -3.89 42.15 -24.55
CA SER A 18 -5.23 42.42 -24.02
C SER A 18 -6.02 43.45 -24.85
N GLN A 19 -5.38 44.47 -25.41
CA GLN A 19 -6.02 45.47 -26.28
C GLN A 19 -6.30 44.90 -27.67
N ALA A 20 -5.41 44.04 -28.18
CA ALA A 20 -5.64 43.29 -29.42
C ALA A 20 -6.83 42.33 -29.28
N LEU A 21 -6.95 41.62 -28.14
CA LEU A 21 -8.07 40.71 -27.87
C LEU A 21 -9.42 41.46 -27.75
N ILE A 22 -9.43 42.62 -27.09
CA ILE A 22 -10.65 43.45 -26.93
C ILE A 22 -11.10 44.04 -28.27
N LEU A 23 -10.16 44.42 -29.15
CA LEU A 23 -10.49 44.89 -30.50
C LEU A 23 -10.96 43.75 -31.42
N LEU A 24 -10.45 42.53 -31.23
CA LEU A 24 -10.89 41.32 -31.95
C LEU A 24 -12.28 40.86 -31.51
N LEU A 25 -12.66 41.11 -30.24
CA LEU A 25 -13.97 40.74 -29.67
C LEU A 25 -15.05 41.81 -29.84
N LYS A 26 -14.69 43.05 -30.20
CA LYS A 26 -15.65 44.14 -30.43
C LYS A 26 -16.69 43.84 -31.54
N PRO A 27 -16.33 43.24 -32.69
CA PRO A 27 -17.31 42.85 -33.70
C PRO A 27 -18.18 41.66 -33.25
N ALA A 28 -17.65 40.79 -32.39
CA ALA A 28 -18.36 39.60 -31.90
C ALA A 28 -19.34 39.91 -30.75
N LEU A 29 -19.18 41.03 -30.06
CA LEU A 29 -20.05 41.49 -28.97
C LEU A 29 -21.09 42.54 -29.41
N ALA A 30 -20.94 43.11 -30.60
CA ALA A 30 -21.87 44.08 -31.17
C ALA A 30 -22.85 43.41 -32.13
N GLN A 31 -23.69 42.50 -31.63
CA GLN A 31 -24.95 42.14 -32.30
C GLN A 31 -25.97 41.58 -31.30
N SER A 32 -26.78 42.47 -30.73
CA SER A 32 -28.22 42.26 -30.60
C SER A 32 -28.90 43.60 -30.31
N ALA A 33 -29.44 44.21 -31.35
CA ALA A 33 -30.70 44.95 -31.28
C ALA A 33 -31.22 45.14 -32.72
N ASN A 34 -32.40 44.55 -32.97
CA ASN A 34 -33.30 44.68 -34.12
C ASN A 34 -32.99 43.98 -35.45
N ASP A 35 -33.78 42.93 -35.66
CA ASP A 35 -34.62 42.58 -36.81
C ASP A 35 -34.14 42.68 -38.27
N GLN A 36 -34.48 41.60 -38.97
CA GLN A 36 -34.53 41.35 -40.42
C GLN A 36 -33.22 41.08 -41.19
N GLY A 37 -33.03 39.78 -41.48
CA GLY A 37 -32.73 39.29 -42.83
C GLY A 37 -31.34 39.56 -43.40
N THR A 38 -30.35 38.74 -43.05
CA THR A 38 -29.32 38.31 -44.02
C THR A 38 -28.65 37.02 -43.56
N GLN A 39 -28.63 36.00 -44.42
CA GLN A 39 -27.82 34.80 -44.23
C GLN A 39 -26.33 35.20 -44.16
N CYS A 40 -25.69 34.99 -43.01
CA CYS A 40 -24.24 35.04 -42.90
C CYS A 40 -23.72 33.64 -42.57
N VAL A 41 -22.97 33.09 -43.51
CA VAL A 41 -22.33 31.78 -43.45
C VAL A 41 -21.41 31.73 -42.22
N ALA A 42 -21.84 31.02 -41.18
CA ALA A 42 -20.96 30.65 -40.08
C ALA A 42 -19.92 29.69 -40.65
N ASP A 43 -18.67 30.16 -40.79
CA ASP A 43 -17.56 29.38 -41.31
C ASP A 43 -17.38 28.09 -40.48
N PRO A 44 -17.72 26.91 -41.02
CA PRO A 44 -17.66 25.64 -40.28
C PRO A 44 -16.22 25.30 -39.86
N THR A 45 -15.24 25.84 -40.60
CA THR A 45 -13.83 25.46 -40.51
C THR A 45 -13.19 25.85 -39.17
N LEU A 46 -13.53 27.01 -38.59
CA LEU A 46 -12.95 27.44 -37.31
C LEU A 46 -13.45 26.60 -36.13
N ARG A 47 -14.74 26.28 -36.14
CA ARG A 47 -15.38 25.46 -35.10
C ARG A 47 -14.85 24.03 -35.14
N ASP A 48 -14.65 23.50 -36.34
CA ASP A 48 -14.10 22.16 -36.53
C ASP A 48 -12.60 22.13 -36.23
N THR A 49 -11.85 23.20 -36.51
CA THR A 49 -10.43 23.33 -36.12
C THR A 49 -10.25 23.37 -34.61
N ILE A 50 -11.13 24.06 -33.89
CA ILE A 50 -11.11 24.12 -32.42
C ILE A 50 -11.50 22.76 -31.82
N ARG A 51 -12.54 22.10 -32.36
CA ARG A 51 -12.93 20.74 -31.96
C ARG A 51 -11.79 19.74 -32.20
N LEU A 52 -11.19 19.74 -33.39
CA LEU A 52 -10.04 18.91 -33.73
C LEU A 52 -8.83 19.18 -32.84
N SER A 53 -8.60 20.43 -32.41
CA SER A 53 -7.50 20.78 -31.52
C SER A 53 -7.73 20.28 -30.09
N ILE A 54 -8.99 20.26 -29.63
CA ILE A 54 -9.37 19.77 -28.30
C ILE A 54 -9.47 18.24 -28.30
N ASP A 55 -10.01 17.62 -29.35
CA ASP A 55 -10.00 16.16 -29.52
C ASP A 55 -8.56 15.65 -29.66
N ARG A 56 -7.68 16.39 -30.36
CA ARG A 56 -6.24 16.14 -30.33
C ARG A 56 -5.68 16.31 -28.93
N LEU A 57 -6.03 17.36 -28.17
CA LEU A 57 -5.57 17.54 -26.79
C LEU A 57 -6.00 16.37 -25.88
N ILE A 58 -7.21 15.85 -26.06
CA ILE A 58 -7.76 14.70 -25.31
C ILE A 58 -7.02 13.41 -25.69
N LEU A 59 -6.80 13.16 -27.00
CA LEU A 59 -5.94 12.08 -27.50
C LEU A 59 -4.47 12.26 -27.08
N LEU A 60 -4.02 13.50 -26.88
CA LEU A 60 -2.67 13.87 -26.47
C LEU A 60 -2.39 13.63 -24.99
N ILE A 61 -3.40 13.44 -24.15
CA ILE A 61 -3.21 13.34 -22.68
C ILE A 61 -3.32 11.89 -22.20
N ASN A 62 -3.64 10.94 -23.07
CA ASN A 62 -3.79 9.54 -22.69
C ASN A 62 -3.07 8.56 -23.64
N PRO A 63 -1.72 8.49 -23.62
CA PRO A 63 -0.96 7.51 -24.41
C PRO A 63 -1.23 6.05 -24.05
N PHE A 64 -2.07 5.75 -23.06
CA PHE A 64 -2.26 4.39 -22.53
C PHE A 64 -3.70 3.87 -22.60
N VAL A 65 -4.64 4.65 -23.15
CA VAL A 65 -6.03 4.22 -23.36
C VAL A 65 -6.28 4.06 -24.86
N ASP A 66 -6.55 2.84 -25.28
CA ASP A 66 -7.17 2.58 -26.59
C ASP A 66 -8.68 2.69 -26.42
N ARG A 67 -9.33 3.61 -27.16
CA ARG A 67 -10.80 3.71 -27.15
C ARG A 67 -11.33 3.99 -28.56
N GLY A 68 -12.04 2.98 -29.08
CA GLY A 68 -13.01 3.14 -30.13
C GLY A 68 -14.22 3.98 -29.65
N ASN A 69 -14.53 4.99 -30.45
CA ASN A 69 -15.75 5.79 -30.64
C ASN A 69 -16.62 6.33 -29.47
N SER A 70 -16.77 7.67 -29.55
CA SER A 70 -17.96 8.53 -29.45
C SER A 70 -18.50 8.99 -28.09
N VAL A 71 -18.29 10.28 -27.76
CA VAL A 71 -19.28 11.18 -27.11
C VAL A 71 -19.03 12.65 -27.50
N THR A 72 -19.94 13.26 -28.28
CA THR A 72 -19.81 14.61 -28.90
C THR A 72 -20.75 15.70 -28.33
N SER A 73 -20.89 15.86 -27.01
CA SER A 73 -21.73 16.95 -26.45
C SER A 73 -21.12 17.83 -25.35
N ALA A 74 -19.88 17.58 -24.88
CA ALA A 74 -19.29 18.33 -23.75
C ALA A 74 -18.52 19.62 -24.15
N ILE A 75 -18.30 19.86 -25.45
CA ILE A 75 -17.26 20.79 -25.93
C ILE A 75 -17.71 22.27 -25.92
N VAL A 76 -19.00 22.56 -26.08
CA VAL A 76 -19.51 23.94 -26.19
C VAL A 76 -19.46 24.71 -24.85
N GLY A 77 -19.43 24.00 -23.72
CA GLY A 77 -19.31 24.60 -22.39
C GLY A 77 -17.92 25.17 -22.06
N MET A 78 -16.85 24.62 -22.66
CA MET A 78 -15.47 25.02 -22.36
C MET A 78 -15.13 26.44 -22.82
N VAL A 79 -15.58 26.83 -24.01
CA VAL A 79 -15.29 28.17 -24.55
C VAL A 79 -15.99 29.26 -23.73
N LYS A 80 -17.20 28.97 -23.23
CA LYS A 80 -17.93 29.90 -22.35
C LYS A 80 -17.28 30.05 -20.98
N LEU A 81 -16.76 28.96 -20.40
CA LEU A 81 -16.13 29.00 -19.07
C LEU A 81 -14.80 29.76 -19.07
N THR A 82 -13.94 29.58 -20.09
CA THR A 82 -12.65 30.29 -20.19
C THR A 82 -12.84 31.79 -20.42
N ALA A 83 -13.88 32.18 -21.16
CA ALA A 83 -14.22 33.60 -21.39
C ALA A 83 -14.89 34.26 -20.17
N LEU A 84 -15.74 33.54 -19.43
CA LEU A 84 -16.43 34.05 -18.24
C LEU A 84 -15.53 34.11 -17.00
N CYS A 85 -14.66 33.13 -16.78
CA CYS A 85 -13.74 33.14 -15.64
C CYS A 85 -12.64 34.20 -15.77
N GLY A 86 -12.16 34.49 -16.99
CA GLY A 86 -11.18 35.55 -17.23
C GLY A 86 -11.72 36.98 -17.03
N SER A 87 -13.02 37.18 -17.26
CA SER A 87 -13.68 38.48 -17.11
C SER A 87 -14.19 38.71 -15.68
N ALA A 88 -14.74 37.69 -15.02
CA ALA A 88 -15.23 37.80 -13.64
C ALA A 88 -14.08 38.03 -12.63
N TYR A 89 -12.94 37.37 -12.80
CA TYR A 89 -11.78 37.55 -11.92
C TYR A 89 -11.18 38.96 -12.03
N TRP A 90 -11.13 39.53 -13.24
CA TRP A 90 -10.59 40.88 -13.48
C TRP A 90 -11.51 42.01 -12.99
N VAL A 91 -12.83 41.80 -13.02
CA VAL A 91 -13.82 42.75 -12.48
C VAL A 91 -13.84 42.71 -10.94
N TRP A 92 -13.71 41.52 -10.34
CA TRP A 92 -13.67 41.35 -8.88
C TRP A 92 -12.38 41.96 -8.28
N ASP A 93 -11.23 41.74 -8.92
CA ASP A 93 -9.93 42.26 -8.48
C ASP A 93 -9.85 43.80 -8.54
N ARG A 94 -10.48 44.43 -9.55
CA ARG A 94 -10.50 45.91 -9.66
C ARG A 94 -11.49 46.59 -8.71
N GLN A 95 -12.55 45.91 -8.26
CA GLN A 95 -13.47 46.46 -7.26
C GLN A 95 -12.91 46.32 -5.83
N SER A 96 -12.08 45.31 -5.56
CA SER A 96 -11.46 45.11 -4.24
C SER A 96 -10.28 46.05 -3.94
N SER A 97 -9.70 46.72 -4.95
CA SER A 97 -8.48 47.52 -4.80
C SER A 97 -8.70 49.02 -4.51
N LYS A 98 -9.94 49.49 -4.36
CA LYS A 98 -10.22 50.88 -3.94
C LYS A 98 -10.65 50.93 -2.47
N GLY A 99 -9.67 50.80 -1.59
CA GLY A 99 -9.82 51.15 -0.18
C GLY A 99 -9.15 50.16 0.75
N LYS A 100 -7.87 50.40 1.07
CA LYS A 100 -7.33 50.36 2.44
C LYS A 100 -5.84 50.67 2.46
N ILE A 101 -5.48 51.47 3.46
CA ILE A 101 -4.17 51.98 3.85
C ILE A 101 -3.35 50.84 4.47
N ALA A 102 -2.02 50.84 4.29
CA ALA A 102 -1.06 49.89 4.88
C ALA A 102 -0.58 50.32 6.29
N PRO A 103 0.19 49.52 7.05
CA PRO A 103 0.18 48.05 7.23
C PRO A 103 0.17 47.62 8.73
N SER A 104 -0.23 46.39 9.04
CA SER A 104 0.26 45.68 10.25
C SER A 104 0.26 44.16 10.08
N ILE A 105 1.24 43.56 10.73
CA ILE A 105 1.70 42.16 10.69
C ILE A 105 0.64 41.16 11.19
N ASN A 106 0.69 39.94 10.64
CA ASN A 106 -0.05 38.72 11.01
C ASN A 106 -1.56 38.68 10.73
N SER A 107 -1.92 38.01 9.62
CA SER A 107 -2.95 36.95 9.55
C SER A 107 -3.20 36.59 8.08
N GLN A 108 -2.98 35.32 7.71
CA GLN A 108 -3.51 34.78 6.46
C GLN A 108 -4.94 34.27 6.70
N PRO A 109 -5.88 34.46 5.76
CA PRO A 109 -7.23 33.97 5.91
C PRO A 109 -7.26 32.45 5.64
N ALA A 110 -7.53 31.71 6.70
CA ALA A 110 -7.96 30.33 6.66
C ALA A 110 -9.44 30.31 6.24
N GLU A 111 -9.73 29.64 5.13
CA GLU A 111 -10.94 28.85 4.88
C GLU A 111 -10.76 28.21 3.49
N ASP A 112 -11.07 26.91 3.39
CA ASP A 112 -11.00 26.00 2.23
C ASP A 112 -9.70 25.19 1.93
N THR A 113 -8.66 25.21 2.78
CA THR A 113 -7.43 24.39 2.57
C THR A 113 -7.24 23.20 3.52
N THR A 114 -8.10 23.02 4.54
CA THR A 114 -7.84 22.05 5.63
C THR A 114 -8.33 20.63 5.35
N GLU A 115 -9.29 20.43 4.44
CA GLU A 115 -9.94 19.12 4.25
C GLU A 115 -9.16 18.14 3.36
N ASP A 116 -8.20 18.58 2.53
CA ASP A 116 -7.51 17.72 1.56
C ASP A 116 -6.00 17.52 1.82
N ASP A 117 -5.46 18.11 2.88
CA ASP A 117 -4.04 17.94 3.23
C ASP A 117 -3.74 16.48 3.60
N ALA A 118 -2.63 15.94 3.10
CA ALA A 118 -2.20 14.59 3.43
C ALA A 118 -1.87 14.48 4.94
N ALA A 119 -1.35 15.55 5.55
CA ALA A 119 -0.99 15.54 6.97
C ALA A 119 -2.22 15.39 7.88
N THR A 120 -3.36 16.01 7.50
CA THR A 120 -4.61 15.93 8.27
C THR A 120 -5.32 14.59 8.06
N ASN A 121 -5.32 14.08 6.82
CA ASN A 121 -6.09 12.90 6.40
C ASN A 121 -5.34 11.56 6.50
N ASP A 122 -4.07 11.55 6.87
CA ASP A 122 -3.32 10.32 6.99
C ASP A 122 -3.94 9.36 8.04
N PRO A 123 -4.07 8.06 7.71
CA PRO A 123 -4.47 7.04 8.66
C PRO A 123 -3.56 7.00 9.89
N GLY A 124 -4.12 6.61 11.05
CA GLY A 124 -3.39 6.58 12.32
C GLY A 124 -2.12 5.73 12.29
N LEU A 125 -2.14 4.61 11.56
CA LEU A 125 -0.96 3.75 11.35
C LEU A 125 0.17 4.53 10.68
N LEU A 126 -0.15 5.27 9.62
CA LEU A 126 0.84 6.03 8.88
C LEU A 126 1.36 7.23 9.68
N LYS A 127 0.51 7.92 10.44
CA LYS A 127 0.93 8.99 11.37
C LYS A 127 1.92 8.48 12.42
N LYS A 128 1.71 7.27 12.95
CA LYS A 128 2.52 6.69 14.02
C LYS A 128 3.90 6.21 13.56
N TYR A 129 3.99 5.61 12.37
CA TYR A 129 5.18 4.91 11.90
C TYR A 129 5.90 5.60 10.72
N SER A 130 5.47 6.80 10.33
CA SER A 130 6.18 7.61 9.32
C SER A 130 7.16 8.57 9.98
N THR A 131 8.36 8.68 9.39
CA THR A 131 9.34 9.72 9.70
C THR A 131 9.73 10.46 8.42
N ILE A 132 10.18 11.70 8.55
CA ILE A 132 10.74 12.46 7.42
C ILE A 132 12.24 12.51 7.60
N GLN A 133 12.99 12.03 6.61
CA GLN A 133 14.44 11.90 6.67
C GLN A 133 15.11 12.42 5.40
N SER A 134 16.39 12.80 5.52
CA SER A 134 17.25 13.13 4.40
C SER A 134 17.98 11.88 3.89
N TYR A 135 18.07 11.76 2.56
CA TYR A 135 18.82 10.71 1.89
C TYR A 135 19.74 11.31 0.82
N THR A 136 21.01 10.92 0.85
CA THR A 136 21.98 11.27 -0.19
C THR A 136 22.35 10.02 -0.97
N VAL A 137 22.20 10.07 -2.29
CA VAL A 137 22.61 9.00 -3.20
C VAL A 137 24.12 9.11 -3.45
N PRO A 138 24.95 8.13 -3.01
CA PRO A 138 26.40 8.29 -3.01
C PRO A 138 27.01 8.53 -4.40
N CYS A 139 26.58 7.76 -5.40
CA CYS A 139 27.15 7.81 -6.75
C CYS A 139 26.86 9.11 -7.53
N THR A 140 25.74 9.78 -7.24
CA THR A 140 25.36 11.04 -7.91
C THR A 140 25.51 12.26 -7.00
N ASN A 141 25.86 12.04 -5.73
CA ASN A 141 25.87 13.05 -4.66
C ASN A 141 24.57 13.89 -4.60
N THR A 142 23.45 13.32 -5.03
CA THR A 142 22.15 14.00 -5.02
C THR A 142 21.49 13.79 -3.67
N THR A 143 21.19 14.88 -2.96
CA THR A 143 20.51 14.85 -1.67
C THR A 143 19.03 15.17 -1.82
N TYR A 144 18.19 14.27 -1.31
CA TYR A 144 16.76 14.46 -1.11
C TYR A 144 16.55 14.86 0.35
N PRO A 145 16.22 16.12 0.65
CA PRO A 145 16.33 16.66 2.01
C PRO A 145 15.24 16.14 2.97
N ALA A 146 14.07 15.79 2.45
CA ALA A 146 12.92 15.40 3.27
C ALA A 146 12.04 14.40 2.51
N ILE A 147 12.35 13.12 2.67
CA ILE A 147 11.57 11.99 2.17
C ILE A 147 10.81 11.38 3.35
N ARG A 148 9.50 11.25 3.20
CA ARG A 148 8.69 10.49 4.14
C ARG A 148 8.94 8.99 3.94
N THR A 149 9.33 8.35 5.03
CA THR A 149 9.58 6.91 5.13
C THR A 149 8.69 6.34 6.22
N PHE A 150 7.77 5.47 5.83
CA PHE A 150 7.03 4.61 6.74
C PHE A 150 7.86 3.37 7.05
N TYR A 151 8.10 3.11 8.34
CA TYR A 151 8.75 1.89 8.80
C TYR A 151 8.03 1.35 10.03
N GLN A 152 7.41 0.19 9.88
CA GLN A 152 6.79 -0.53 10.99
C GLN A 152 7.52 -1.85 11.18
N PRO A 153 8.31 -1.99 12.27
CA PRO A 153 8.86 -3.27 12.68
C PRO A 153 7.74 -4.27 12.95
N HIS A 154 7.99 -5.55 12.69
CA HIS A 154 7.07 -6.59 13.13
C HIS A 154 6.91 -6.53 14.67
N PRO A 155 5.68 -6.56 15.24
CA PRO A 155 5.46 -6.37 16.69
C PRO A 155 6.24 -7.36 17.58
N GLN A 156 6.58 -8.53 17.04
CA GLN A 156 7.30 -9.61 17.71
C GLN A 156 8.63 -9.95 17.00
N GLU A 157 9.21 -9.00 16.25
CA GLU A 157 10.45 -9.19 15.49
C GLU A 157 11.60 -9.81 16.33
N SER A 158 11.73 -9.39 17.59
CA SER A 158 12.78 -9.90 18.50
C SER A 158 12.64 -11.37 18.87
N LYS A 159 11.46 -11.96 18.64
CA LYS A 159 11.17 -13.36 18.96
C LYS A 159 11.39 -14.28 17.77
N PHE A 160 11.52 -13.78 16.54
CA PHE A 160 11.67 -14.63 15.38
C PHE A 160 13.10 -15.16 15.19
N PRO A 161 13.25 -16.35 14.58
CA PRO A 161 14.57 -16.90 14.26
C PRO A 161 15.37 -15.97 13.35
N ARG A 162 16.62 -15.71 13.72
CA ARG A 162 17.58 -14.91 12.93
C ARG A 162 18.52 -15.75 12.07
N THR A 163 18.48 -17.07 12.21
CA THR A 163 19.30 -18.02 11.43
C THR A 163 18.39 -18.82 10.48
N PRO A 164 18.74 -19.00 9.19
CA PRO A 164 19.96 -18.53 8.53
C PRO A 164 20.01 -17.02 8.28
N SER A 165 18.86 -16.35 8.24
CA SER A 165 18.73 -14.89 8.18
C SER A 165 17.40 -14.44 8.79
N PRO A 166 17.24 -13.16 9.17
CA PRO A 166 15.95 -12.61 9.58
C PRO A 166 14.85 -12.77 8.52
N ILE A 167 13.59 -12.74 8.93
CA ILE A 167 12.46 -12.73 7.99
C ILE A 167 12.58 -11.55 7.00
N PRO A 168 12.16 -11.71 5.73
CA PRO A 168 12.32 -10.68 4.72
C PRO A 168 11.65 -9.35 5.07
N LEU A 169 12.28 -8.23 4.71
CA LEU A 169 11.66 -6.90 4.78
C LEU A 169 10.71 -6.71 3.60
N LEU A 170 9.45 -6.34 3.86
CA LEU A 170 8.48 -6.02 2.81
C LEU A 170 8.59 -4.55 2.42
N VAL A 171 8.84 -4.26 1.14
CA VAL A 171 9.08 -2.89 0.65
C VAL A 171 8.00 -2.48 -0.35
N PHE A 172 7.22 -1.45 -0.02
CA PHE A 172 6.12 -0.96 -0.85
C PHE A 172 6.52 0.27 -1.66
N ILE A 173 6.26 0.24 -2.97
CA ILE A 173 6.69 1.26 -3.93
C ILE A 173 5.48 1.71 -4.75
N HIS A 174 5.05 2.96 -4.56
CA HIS A 174 3.85 3.49 -5.21
C HIS A 174 4.11 3.92 -6.66
N GLY A 175 3.03 4.06 -7.42
CA GLY A 175 3.05 4.50 -8.82
C GLY A 175 3.18 6.02 -9.02
N LEU A 176 3.13 6.44 -10.29
CA LEU A 176 3.17 7.86 -10.67
C LEU A 176 2.03 8.64 -10.02
N GLY A 177 2.37 9.72 -9.30
CA GLY A 177 1.36 10.54 -8.60
C GLY A 177 0.70 9.87 -7.40
N GLY A 178 1.15 8.66 -7.03
CA GLY A 178 0.71 7.92 -5.85
C GLY A 178 1.38 8.39 -4.56
N THR A 179 1.04 7.70 -3.46
CA THR A 179 1.57 7.93 -2.11
C THR A 179 1.56 6.61 -1.32
N VAL A 180 2.26 6.56 -0.18
CA VAL A 180 2.21 5.43 0.77
C VAL A 180 0.79 5.17 1.27
N ALA A 181 -0.06 6.20 1.35
CA ALA A 181 -1.45 6.07 1.80
C ALA A 181 -2.30 5.14 0.93
N GLN A 182 -1.92 4.92 -0.34
CA GLN A 182 -2.58 3.95 -1.22
C GLN A 182 -2.36 2.50 -0.76
N PHE A 183 -1.26 2.20 -0.07
CA PHE A 183 -1.00 0.86 0.47
C PHE A 183 -1.63 0.62 1.84
N HIS A 184 -2.27 1.62 2.46
CA HIS A 184 -2.75 1.53 3.84
C HIS A 184 -3.62 0.28 4.11
N PRO A 185 -4.62 -0.08 3.26
CA PRO A 185 -5.44 -1.27 3.51
C PRO A 185 -4.65 -2.58 3.51
N ILE A 186 -3.61 -2.68 2.68
CA ILE A 186 -2.75 -3.86 2.59
C ILE A 186 -1.72 -3.89 3.72
N LEU A 187 -1.17 -2.72 4.08
CA LEU A 187 -0.22 -2.57 5.20
C LEU A 187 -0.82 -3.07 6.52
N LEU A 188 -2.11 -2.82 6.77
CA LEU A 188 -2.81 -3.32 7.96
C LEU A 188 -2.73 -4.84 8.13
N SER A 189 -2.68 -5.57 7.02
CA SER A 189 -2.61 -7.03 7.01
C SER A 189 -1.16 -7.51 7.03
N LEU A 190 -0.32 -6.98 6.12
CA LEU A 190 1.04 -7.47 5.91
C LEU A 190 2.03 -7.06 7.02
N SER A 191 1.74 -6.00 7.79
CA SER A 191 2.57 -5.63 8.95
C SER A 191 2.55 -6.65 10.08
N ASN A 192 1.57 -7.57 10.06
CA ASN A 192 1.49 -8.69 11.00
C ASN A 192 2.26 -9.92 10.52
N LEU A 193 2.85 -9.87 9.31
CA LEU A 193 3.65 -10.97 8.75
C LEU A 193 5.14 -10.64 8.77
N ALA A 194 5.49 -9.38 8.56
CA ALA A 194 6.88 -8.93 8.56
C ALA A 194 7.00 -7.42 8.79
N SER A 195 8.23 -6.98 9.07
CA SER A 195 8.58 -5.57 9.06
C SER A 195 8.28 -4.97 7.68
N CYS A 196 7.63 -3.81 7.65
CA CYS A 196 7.15 -3.16 6.44
C CYS A 196 7.80 -1.78 6.27
N LEU A 197 8.35 -1.54 5.08
CA LEU A 197 8.96 -0.28 4.65
C LEU A 197 8.18 0.28 3.46
N ALA A 198 7.83 1.56 3.49
CA ALA A 198 7.27 2.25 2.33
C ALA A 198 7.80 3.69 2.27
N ILE A 199 7.95 4.25 1.08
CA ILE A 199 8.35 5.65 0.92
C ILE A 199 7.38 6.43 0.05
N ASP A 200 7.18 7.70 0.38
CA ASP A 200 6.65 8.67 -0.56
C ASP A 200 7.82 9.10 -1.47
N LEU A 201 7.74 8.85 -2.76
CA LEU A 201 8.75 9.30 -3.74
C LEU A 201 8.90 10.84 -3.68
N PRO A 202 10.04 11.41 -4.12
CA PRO A 202 10.29 12.85 -4.05
C PRO A 202 9.12 13.69 -4.60
N GLY A 203 8.58 14.61 -3.80
CA GLY A 203 7.44 15.45 -4.16
C GLY A 203 6.06 14.78 -4.15
N CYS A 204 5.96 13.49 -3.81
CA CYS A 204 4.70 12.79 -3.54
C CYS A 204 4.36 12.82 -2.05
N GLY A 205 3.06 12.69 -1.73
CA GLY A 205 2.56 12.62 -0.35
C GLY A 205 3.13 13.73 0.54
N LEU A 206 3.80 13.35 1.63
CA LEU A 206 4.45 14.29 2.55
C LEU A 206 5.94 14.52 2.24
N SER A 207 6.50 13.84 1.24
CA SER A 207 7.87 14.13 0.79
C SER A 207 7.94 15.50 0.13
N THR A 208 9.04 16.23 0.35
CA THR A 208 9.26 17.53 -0.30
C THR A 208 9.58 17.33 -1.77
N PHE A 209 9.18 18.31 -2.61
CA PHE A 209 9.56 18.34 -4.02
C PHE A 209 10.94 18.99 -4.16
N ASP A 210 11.95 18.31 -3.65
CA ASP A 210 13.35 18.72 -3.72
C ASP A 210 14.28 17.50 -3.85
N PRO A 211 15.40 17.64 -4.60
CA PRO A 211 15.84 18.84 -5.31
C PRO A 211 14.96 19.10 -6.54
N LYS A 212 14.97 20.32 -7.08
CA LYS A 212 14.10 20.72 -8.22
C LYS A 212 14.63 20.29 -9.60
N SER A 213 15.83 19.72 -9.63
CA SER A 213 16.49 19.27 -10.86
C SER A 213 15.73 18.11 -11.50
N ALA A 214 15.60 18.13 -12.83
CA ALA A 214 14.87 17.07 -13.54
C ALA A 214 15.55 15.69 -13.42
N SER A 215 16.88 15.68 -13.34
CA SER A 215 17.68 14.47 -13.18
C SER A 215 17.37 13.69 -11.89
N ALA A 216 16.85 14.35 -10.85
CA ALA A 216 16.50 13.70 -9.58
C ALA A 216 15.18 12.92 -9.60
N TYR A 217 14.44 12.96 -10.72
CA TYR A 217 13.16 12.26 -10.89
C TYR A 217 13.17 11.29 -12.06
N THR A 218 14.35 11.03 -12.64
CA THR A 218 14.51 9.98 -13.64
C THR A 218 14.30 8.61 -13.00
N THR A 219 13.92 7.61 -13.80
CA THR A 219 13.82 6.24 -13.31
C THR A 219 15.12 5.76 -12.64
N ASP A 220 16.29 6.09 -13.21
CA ASP A 220 17.61 5.78 -12.61
C ASP A 220 17.76 6.43 -11.21
N ALA A 221 17.45 7.72 -11.07
CA ALA A 221 17.60 8.43 -9.80
C ALA A 221 16.65 7.90 -8.72
N LEU A 222 15.40 7.56 -9.09
CA LEU A 222 14.42 6.99 -8.16
C LEU A 222 14.82 5.59 -7.71
N VAL A 223 15.33 4.74 -8.61
CA VAL A 223 15.83 3.40 -8.27
C VAL A 223 17.02 3.48 -7.31
N ARG A 224 17.95 4.41 -7.55
CA ARG A 224 19.11 4.62 -6.64
C ARG A 224 18.68 5.15 -5.28
N LEU A 225 17.72 6.07 -5.23
CA LEU A 225 17.14 6.55 -3.97
C LEU A 225 16.50 5.38 -3.19
N LEU A 226 15.65 4.58 -3.85
CA LEU A 226 15.03 3.41 -3.25
C LEU A 226 16.08 2.45 -2.67
N ALA A 227 17.15 2.16 -3.42
CA ALA A 227 18.22 1.30 -2.93
C ALA A 227 18.85 1.83 -1.64
N VAL A 228 19.15 3.13 -1.56
CA VAL A 228 19.71 3.77 -0.37
C VAL A 228 18.75 3.69 0.82
N VAL A 229 17.45 3.91 0.61
CA VAL A 229 16.46 3.83 1.69
C VAL A 229 16.33 2.39 2.19
N ILE A 230 16.24 1.41 1.29
CA ILE A 230 16.12 -0.01 1.64
C ILE A 230 17.36 -0.50 2.41
N GLU A 231 18.57 -0.19 1.92
CA GLU A 231 19.84 -0.54 2.58
C GLU A 231 19.97 0.07 3.99
N ARG A 232 19.33 1.21 4.25
CA ARG A 232 19.32 1.83 5.58
C ARG A 232 18.43 1.08 6.58
N HIS A 233 17.40 0.38 6.13
CA HIS A 233 16.41 -0.25 7.00
C HIS A 233 16.54 -1.76 7.09
N ARG A 234 17.07 -2.44 6.07
CA ARG A 234 17.31 -3.88 6.16
C ARG A 234 18.45 -4.16 7.15
N ALA A 235 18.36 -5.27 7.87
CA ALA A 235 19.45 -5.84 8.66
C ALA A 235 20.50 -6.47 7.73
N LYS A 236 21.26 -5.62 7.02
CA LYS A 236 22.23 -6.01 5.99
C LYS A 236 23.34 -6.92 6.51
N ASP A 237 23.78 -6.67 7.74
CA ASP A 237 24.87 -7.42 8.40
C ASP A 237 24.40 -8.84 8.80
N GLU A 238 23.09 -9.05 8.87
CA GLU A 238 22.44 -10.34 9.15
C GLU A 238 21.93 -11.02 7.87
N GLY A 239 22.26 -10.47 6.69
CA GLY A 239 21.84 -11.04 5.41
C GLY A 239 20.32 -10.97 5.16
N GLN A 240 19.60 -10.04 5.81
CA GLN A 240 18.16 -9.91 5.60
C GLN A 240 17.84 -9.61 4.13
N THR A 241 16.96 -10.44 3.56
CA THR A 241 16.46 -10.28 2.19
C THR A 241 15.26 -9.33 2.15
N VAL A 242 14.88 -8.90 0.95
CA VAL A 242 13.75 -7.99 0.75
C VAL A 242 12.77 -8.54 -0.27
N VAL A 243 11.49 -8.29 -0.06
CA VAL A 243 10.43 -8.53 -1.04
C VAL A 243 9.89 -7.19 -1.50
N LEU A 244 9.92 -6.95 -2.81
CA LEU A 244 9.47 -5.68 -3.38
C LEU A 244 8.00 -5.80 -3.79
N ILE A 245 7.17 -4.85 -3.37
CA ILE A 245 5.73 -4.78 -3.64
C ILE A 245 5.47 -3.46 -4.36
N GLY A 246 5.35 -3.53 -5.69
CA GLY A 246 5.14 -2.37 -6.53
C GLY A 246 3.68 -2.21 -6.95
N HIS A 247 3.25 -0.96 -7.15
CA HIS A 247 2.01 -0.63 -7.86
C HIS A 247 2.31 0.24 -9.08
N SER A 248 1.74 -0.09 -10.24
CA SER A 248 1.86 0.71 -11.47
C SER A 248 3.32 0.98 -11.84
N MET A 249 3.74 2.25 -11.98
CA MET A 249 5.14 2.63 -12.16
C MET A 249 6.08 2.04 -11.08
N GLY A 250 5.60 1.84 -9.85
CA GLY A 250 6.37 1.21 -8.77
C GLY A 250 6.78 -0.23 -9.09
N CYS A 251 6.00 -0.96 -9.88
CA CYS A 251 6.36 -2.30 -10.37
C CYS A 251 7.62 -2.25 -11.24
N SER A 252 7.71 -1.24 -12.10
CA SER A 252 8.87 -1.01 -12.96
C SER A 252 10.13 -0.67 -12.17
N LEU A 253 10.02 0.19 -11.15
CA LEU A 253 11.14 0.51 -10.26
C LEU A 253 11.59 -0.74 -9.48
N ALA A 254 10.64 -1.54 -9.00
CA ALA A 254 10.90 -2.79 -8.31
C ALA A 254 11.61 -3.82 -9.21
N ALA A 255 11.15 -3.99 -10.46
CA ALA A 255 11.78 -4.88 -11.43
C ALA A 255 13.23 -4.48 -11.74
N LEU A 256 13.51 -3.18 -11.85
CA LEU A 256 14.87 -2.66 -12.03
C LEU A 256 15.78 -2.94 -10.82
N LEU A 257 15.25 -2.92 -9.59
CA LEU A 257 16.01 -3.29 -8.40
C LEU A 257 16.24 -4.80 -8.30
N ALA A 258 15.27 -5.60 -8.73
CA ALA A 258 15.26 -7.04 -8.58
C ALA A 258 16.06 -7.79 -9.64
N SER A 259 16.07 -7.31 -10.88
CA SER A 259 16.58 -8.07 -12.03
C SER A 259 18.12 -8.05 -12.14
N PRO A 260 18.79 -9.21 -12.23
CA PRO A 260 20.23 -9.31 -12.52
C PRO A 260 20.65 -8.71 -13.87
N THR A 261 19.75 -8.59 -14.85
CA THR A 261 20.03 -7.98 -16.15
C THR A 261 19.79 -6.46 -16.15
N SER A 262 19.34 -5.91 -15.02
CA SER A 262 19.14 -4.47 -14.86
C SER A 262 20.48 -3.74 -14.79
N PRO A 263 20.57 -2.49 -15.29
CA PRO A 263 21.73 -1.62 -15.04
C PRO A 263 21.94 -1.33 -13.55
N HIS A 264 20.96 -1.64 -12.70
CA HIS A 264 20.99 -1.46 -11.25
C HIS A 264 21.20 -2.75 -10.45
N ALA A 265 21.52 -3.87 -11.12
CA ALA A 265 21.64 -5.18 -10.48
C ALA A 265 22.57 -5.17 -9.25
N ALA A 266 23.68 -4.44 -9.32
CA ALA A 266 24.67 -4.32 -8.25
C ALA A 266 24.14 -3.60 -6.99
N LEU A 267 23.00 -2.90 -7.06
CA LEU A 267 22.45 -2.17 -5.90
C LEU A 267 21.78 -3.12 -4.91
N LEU A 268 20.83 -3.94 -5.37
CA LEU A 268 19.99 -4.76 -4.48
C LEU A 268 19.63 -6.14 -5.03
N SER A 269 19.85 -6.44 -6.32
CA SER A 269 19.30 -7.66 -6.95
C SER A 269 19.68 -8.94 -6.21
N GLN A 270 20.88 -9.01 -5.64
CA GLN A 270 21.34 -10.16 -4.86
C GLN A 270 20.54 -10.39 -3.55
N HIS A 271 19.92 -9.35 -3.01
CA HIS A 271 19.16 -9.37 -1.75
C HIS A 271 17.65 -9.40 -1.94
N VAL A 272 17.15 -9.27 -3.18
CA VAL A 272 15.72 -9.41 -3.47
C VAL A 272 15.34 -10.89 -3.54
N SER A 273 14.43 -11.32 -2.67
CA SER A 273 13.93 -12.69 -2.59
C SER A 273 12.59 -12.89 -3.29
N GLY A 274 11.87 -11.82 -3.64
CA GLY A 274 10.65 -11.90 -4.46
C GLY A 274 10.11 -10.54 -4.92
N LEU A 275 9.16 -10.57 -5.85
CA LEU A 275 8.50 -9.40 -6.43
C LEU A 275 6.98 -9.60 -6.49
N VAL A 276 6.21 -8.66 -5.95
CA VAL A 276 4.78 -8.53 -6.16
C VAL A 276 4.54 -7.28 -7.00
N ALA A 277 3.88 -7.44 -8.13
CA ALA A 277 3.63 -6.39 -9.10
C ALA A 277 2.12 -6.24 -9.33
N ILE A 278 1.57 -5.14 -8.81
CA ILE A 278 0.14 -4.80 -8.84
C ILE A 278 -0.10 -3.79 -9.97
N CYS A 279 -0.96 -4.14 -10.93
CA CYS A 279 -1.23 -3.35 -12.14
C CYS A 279 0.08 -2.94 -12.87
N PRO A 280 0.96 -3.89 -13.24
CA PRO A 280 2.26 -3.55 -13.81
C PRO A 280 2.14 -3.04 -15.25
N LYS A 281 3.16 -2.29 -15.68
CA LYS A 281 3.40 -1.96 -17.08
C LYS A 281 4.50 -2.84 -17.66
N ALA A 282 4.22 -3.51 -18.78
CA ALA A 282 5.16 -4.45 -19.40
C ALA A 282 6.27 -3.74 -20.17
N ASP A 283 5.90 -2.78 -21.02
CA ASP A 283 6.81 -2.08 -21.91
C ASP A 283 6.98 -0.60 -21.52
N PRO A 284 8.16 -0.02 -21.80
CA PRO A 284 8.33 1.42 -21.72
C PRO A 284 7.40 2.18 -22.67
N PRO A 285 7.14 3.47 -22.40
CA PRO A 285 6.46 4.35 -23.34
C PRO A 285 7.15 4.33 -24.72
N THR A 286 6.38 4.13 -25.79
CA THR A 286 6.87 4.15 -27.19
C THR A 286 7.37 5.54 -27.58
N GLU A 287 8.11 5.67 -28.68
CA GLU A 287 8.59 6.97 -29.16
C GLU A 287 7.44 7.98 -29.36
N HIS A 288 6.30 7.52 -29.89
CA HIS A 288 5.10 8.34 -30.03
C HIS A 288 4.57 8.82 -28.68
N HIS A 289 4.44 7.91 -27.70
CA HIS A 289 4.01 8.24 -26.34
C HIS A 289 5.00 9.14 -25.60
N THR A 290 6.30 8.99 -25.83
CA THR A 290 7.35 9.84 -25.29
C THR A 290 7.25 11.26 -25.83
N LYS A 291 7.13 11.45 -27.15
CA LYS A 291 6.93 12.78 -27.77
C LYS A 291 5.68 13.45 -27.22
N LEU A 292 4.64 12.66 -26.99
CA LEU A 292 3.39 13.12 -26.43
C LEU A 292 3.53 13.59 -24.99
N LEU A 293 4.12 12.73 -24.14
CA LEU A 293 4.34 13.03 -22.74
C LEU A 293 5.27 14.24 -22.57
N HIS A 294 6.29 14.37 -23.42
CA HIS A 294 7.15 15.55 -23.48
C HIS A 294 6.37 16.85 -23.73
N ARG A 295 5.38 16.84 -24.64
CA ARG A 295 4.55 18.04 -24.87
C ARG A 295 3.71 18.37 -23.65
N VAL A 296 3.10 17.37 -23.02
CA VAL A 296 2.21 17.54 -21.86
C VAL A 296 2.97 18.03 -20.64
N THR A 297 4.13 17.45 -20.35
CA THR A 297 4.97 17.81 -19.20
C THR A 297 5.72 19.13 -19.38
N SER A 298 5.86 19.61 -20.61
CA SER A 298 6.39 20.95 -20.91
C SER A 298 5.39 22.08 -20.62
N VAL A 299 4.11 21.76 -20.40
CA VAL A 299 3.09 22.75 -20.04
C VAL A 299 3.42 23.32 -18.65
N PRO A 300 3.49 24.66 -18.48
CA PRO A 300 3.71 25.28 -17.18
C PRO A 300 2.72 24.76 -16.12
N ALA A 301 3.24 24.45 -14.92
CA ALA A 301 2.47 23.78 -13.88
C ALA A 301 1.13 24.46 -13.55
N PHE A 302 1.10 25.80 -13.49
CA PHE A 302 -0.13 26.54 -13.20
C PHE A 302 -1.24 26.33 -14.25
N ILE A 303 -0.87 26.18 -15.53
CA ILE A 303 -1.82 25.89 -16.61
C ILE A 303 -2.30 24.44 -16.50
N PHE A 304 -1.37 23.52 -16.24
CA PHE A 304 -1.70 22.12 -16.06
C PHE A 304 -2.59 21.90 -14.83
N ASP A 305 -2.41 22.67 -13.76
CA ASP A 305 -3.29 22.65 -12.58
C ASP A 305 -4.71 23.13 -12.89
N LEU A 306 -4.88 24.12 -13.78
CA LEU A 306 -6.22 24.52 -14.27
C LEU A 306 -6.88 23.38 -15.03
N TYR A 307 -6.13 22.68 -15.89
CA TYR A 307 -6.62 21.48 -16.58
C TYR A 307 -6.99 20.38 -15.58
N ARG A 308 -6.15 20.08 -14.59
CA ARG A 308 -6.44 19.07 -13.56
C ARG A 308 -7.67 19.44 -12.73
N LYS A 309 -7.89 20.73 -12.44
CA LYS A 309 -9.13 21.21 -11.81
C LYS A 309 -10.35 20.93 -12.71
N TRP A 310 -10.21 21.11 -14.02
CA TRP A 310 -11.25 20.81 -14.99
C TRP A 310 -11.53 19.30 -15.14
N ASP A 311 -10.48 18.45 -15.19
CA ASP A 311 -10.56 16.97 -15.29
C ASP A 311 -11.22 16.34 -14.04
N ARG A 312 -11.17 17.06 -12.90
CA ARG A 312 -11.80 16.68 -11.62
C ARG A 312 -13.26 17.14 -11.48
N ARG A 313 -13.83 17.85 -12.45
CA ARG A 313 -15.26 18.24 -12.39
C ARG A 313 -16.14 16.98 -12.42
N GLY A 314 -17.15 16.94 -11.56
CA GLY A 314 -17.95 15.73 -11.30
C GLY A 314 -17.54 14.99 -10.02
N GLY A 315 -16.48 15.44 -9.33
CA GLY A 315 -16.08 14.86 -8.05
C GLY A 315 -15.71 13.38 -8.20
N ILE A 316 -16.43 12.52 -7.47
CA ILE A 316 -16.24 11.07 -7.48
C ILE A 316 -16.55 10.43 -8.84
N ASP A 317 -17.40 11.05 -9.66
CA ASP A 317 -17.74 10.60 -11.01
C ASP A 317 -16.99 11.39 -12.10
N SER A 318 -15.94 12.12 -11.71
CA SER A 318 -15.10 12.84 -12.67
C SER A 318 -14.29 11.89 -13.56
N ALA A 319 -13.99 12.31 -14.78
CA ALA A 319 -13.15 11.53 -15.70
C ALA A 319 -11.79 11.16 -15.07
N SER A 320 -11.24 12.05 -14.24
CA SER A 320 -10.00 11.79 -13.50
C SER A 320 -10.07 10.61 -12.52
N VAL A 321 -11.25 10.36 -11.94
CA VAL A 321 -11.48 9.30 -10.96
C VAL A 321 -11.89 8.01 -11.67
N LEU A 322 -12.85 8.09 -12.60
CA LEU A 322 -13.37 6.92 -13.32
C LEU A 322 -12.30 6.25 -14.19
N ARG A 323 -11.30 7.01 -14.66
CA ARG A 323 -10.14 6.44 -15.39
C ARG A 323 -9.32 5.46 -14.53
N MET A 324 -9.22 5.71 -13.23
CA MET A 324 -8.42 4.91 -12.32
C MET A 324 -9.25 3.81 -11.63
N THR A 325 -10.51 4.13 -11.33
CA THR A 325 -11.40 3.27 -10.54
C THR A 325 -12.32 2.41 -11.38
N GLY A 326 -12.62 2.80 -12.62
CA GLY A 326 -13.73 2.24 -13.37
C GLY A 326 -15.07 2.90 -12.99
N PRO A 327 -16.07 2.88 -13.90
CA PRO A 327 -17.38 3.47 -13.65
C PRO A 327 -18.13 2.77 -12.50
N ASP A 328 -17.94 1.46 -12.36
CA ASP A 328 -18.72 0.58 -11.47
C ASP A 328 -18.04 0.35 -10.11
N ALA A 329 -16.96 1.07 -9.80
CA ALA A 329 -16.31 0.99 -8.50
C ALA A 329 -17.17 1.57 -7.36
N GLU A 330 -16.90 1.11 -6.14
CA GLU A 330 -17.58 1.58 -4.94
C GLU A 330 -17.34 3.07 -4.72
N GLU A 331 -18.31 3.72 -4.08
CA GLU A 331 -18.25 5.14 -3.81
C GLU A 331 -17.02 5.52 -2.95
N ASP A 332 -16.67 4.69 -1.96
CA ASP A 332 -15.49 4.91 -1.11
C ASP A 332 -14.18 4.81 -1.89
N THR A 333 -14.09 3.88 -2.84
CA THR A 333 -12.95 3.76 -3.76
C THR A 333 -12.80 5.04 -4.60
N LYS A 334 -13.91 5.55 -5.15
CA LYS A 334 -13.95 6.80 -5.91
C LYS A 334 -13.58 8.02 -5.06
N ARG A 335 -14.07 8.10 -3.81
CA ARG A 335 -13.72 9.16 -2.84
C ARG A 335 -12.22 9.16 -2.54
N LEU A 336 -11.64 7.99 -2.24
CA LEU A 336 -10.21 7.85 -1.99
C LEU A 336 -9.37 8.26 -3.21
N GLN A 337 -9.77 7.83 -4.41
CA GLN A 337 -9.08 8.23 -5.64
C GLN A 337 -9.16 9.74 -5.89
N LEU A 338 -10.33 10.37 -5.67
CA LEU A 338 -10.48 11.82 -5.80
C LEU A 338 -9.52 12.56 -4.87
N ARG A 339 -9.41 12.11 -3.61
CA ARG A 339 -8.46 12.66 -2.64
C ARG A 339 -7.02 12.55 -3.14
N PHE A 340 -6.60 11.38 -3.60
CA PHE A 340 -5.25 11.19 -4.14
C PHE A 340 -5.00 12.07 -5.38
N ASN A 341 -6.01 12.26 -6.24
CA ASN A 341 -5.94 13.15 -7.40
C ASN A 341 -5.76 14.63 -7.01
N ARG A 342 -6.29 15.06 -5.85
CA ARG A 342 -6.13 16.41 -5.31
C ARG A 342 -4.77 16.61 -4.64
N GLN A 343 -4.28 15.60 -3.92
CA GLN A 343 -2.99 15.62 -3.22
C GLN A 343 -1.77 15.55 -4.15
N SER A 344 -1.94 14.96 -5.34
CA SER A 344 -0.86 14.79 -6.30
C SER A 344 -0.35 16.13 -6.86
N ARG A 345 0.92 16.46 -6.57
CA ARG A 345 1.59 17.69 -7.02
C ARG A 345 1.99 17.61 -8.49
N THR A 346 1.59 18.61 -9.27
CA THR A 346 1.84 18.68 -10.71
C THR A 346 3.33 18.68 -11.08
N ASN A 347 4.15 19.47 -10.40
CA ASN A 347 5.59 19.52 -10.72
C ASN A 347 6.26 18.15 -10.52
N ALA A 348 6.00 17.47 -9.40
CA ALA A 348 6.53 16.13 -9.14
C ALA A 348 6.05 15.13 -10.19
N TRP A 349 4.75 15.14 -10.49
CA TRP A 349 4.16 14.30 -11.53
C TRP A 349 4.82 14.54 -12.90
N GLN A 350 5.00 15.78 -13.33
CA GLN A 350 5.59 16.12 -14.62
C GLN A 350 7.06 15.66 -14.72
N ARG A 351 7.83 15.82 -13.63
CA ARG A 351 9.23 15.38 -13.58
C ARG A 351 9.35 13.85 -13.68
N MET A 352 8.54 13.12 -12.93
CA MET A 352 8.54 11.65 -12.96
C MET A 352 7.98 11.11 -14.29
N ALA A 353 6.94 11.74 -14.84
CA ALA A 353 6.37 11.41 -16.15
C ALA A 353 7.40 11.60 -17.27
N MET A 354 8.28 12.61 -17.17
CA MET A 354 9.43 12.70 -18.07
C MET A 354 10.48 11.65 -17.80
N GLY A 355 10.77 11.37 -16.52
CA GLY A 355 11.76 10.40 -16.09
C GLY A 355 11.49 8.97 -16.55
N MET A 356 10.21 8.61 -16.79
CA MET A 356 9.78 7.30 -17.28
C MET A 356 9.93 7.11 -18.80
N CYS A 357 10.16 8.17 -19.56
CA CYS A 357 10.33 8.11 -21.00
C CYS A 357 11.75 7.66 -21.38
N PRO A 358 11.91 6.65 -22.26
CA PRO A 358 13.21 6.34 -22.85
C PRO A 358 13.69 7.49 -23.74
N ASP A 359 15.00 7.67 -23.78
CA ASP A 359 15.66 8.48 -24.80
C ASP A 359 15.80 7.67 -26.09
N TYR A 360 15.02 8.06 -27.11
CA TYR A 360 15.03 7.45 -28.43
C TYR A 360 16.05 8.07 -29.40
N THR A 361 16.85 9.04 -28.93
CA THR A 361 17.95 9.59 -29.73
C THR A 361 19.16 8.65 -29.76
N THR A 362 19.23 7.70 -28.83
CA THR A 362 20.25 6.66 -28.74
C THR A 362 19.75 5.33 -29.33
N SER A 363 20.67 4.51 -29.84
CA SER A 363 20.37 3.16 -30.36
C SER A 363 21.30 2.13 -29.71
N PRO A 364 20.79 1.23 -28.84
CA PRO A 364 19.40 1.11 -28.42
C PRO A 364 18.94 2.28 -27.52
N PRO A 365 17.62 2.54 -27.41
CA PRO A 365 17.08 3.56 -26.52
C PRO A 365 17.52 3.34 -25.07
N THR A 366 17.82 4.43 -24.36
CA THR A 366 18.37 4.38 -23.00
C THR A 366 17.47 5.05 -21.97
N GLY A 367 17.45 4.55 -20.74
CA GLY A 367 16.66 5.11 -19.65
C GLY A 367 15.17 4.78 -19.72
N GLY A 368 14.36 5.46 -18.90
CA GLY A 368 12.92 5.23 -18.79
C GLY A 368 12.56 3.93 -18.04
N LEU A 369 11.31 3.49 -18.22
CA LEU A 369 10.82 2.24 -17.61
C LEU A 369 11.50 1.00 -18.23
N PRO A 370 11.63 -0.10 -17.46
CA PRO A 370 12.15 -1.35 -17.99
C PRO A 370 11.23 -1.96 -19.05
N GLY A 371 11.82 -2.75 -19.94
CA GLY A 371 11.10 -3.59 -20.91
C GLY A 371 11.50 -5.06 -20.77
N ARG A 372 11.35 -5.81 -21.87
CA ARG A 372 11.59 -7.26 -21.95
C ARG A 372 12.90 -7.70 -21.27
N GLN A 373 14.02 -7.03 -21.56
CA GLN A 373 15.34 -7.42 -21.03
C GLN A 373 15.37 -7.51 -19.49
N THR A 374 14.76 -6.54 -18.80
CA THR A 374 14.73 -6.51 -17.33
C THR A 374 13.77 -7.56 -16.79
N TRP A 375 12.55 -7.64 -17.34
CA TRP A 375 11.55 -8.62 -16.89
C TRP A 375 12.03 -10.05 -17.08
N GLN A 376 12.54 -10.39 -18.26
CA GLN A 376 13.08 -11.72 -18.59
C GLN A 376 14.27 -12.11 -17.71
N GLY A 377 15.04 -11.14 -17.21
CA GLY A 377 16.18 -11.40 -16.34
C GLY A 377 15.83 -11.85 -14.92
N LEU A 378 14.56 -11.71 -14.49
CA LEU A 378 14.16 -12.02 -13.12
C LEU A 378 14.29 -13.53 -12.84
N GLN A 379 15.02 -13.87 -11.77
CA GLN A 379 15.25 -15.24 -11.30
C GLN A 379 14.78 -15.42 -9.85
N ILE A 380 13.59 -14.90 -9.57
CA ILE A 380 12.96 -14.90 -8.25
C ILE A 380 11.47 -15.25 -8.38
N PRO A 381 10.78 -15.62 -7.30
CA PRO A 381 9.33 -15.67 -7.26
C PRO A 381 8.72 -14.31 -7.62
N ILE A 382 7.72 -14.31 -8.51
CA ILE A 382 6.98 -13.14 -8.99
C ILE A 382 5.48 -13.41 -8.86
N PHE A 383 4.77 -12.49 -8.24
CA PHE A 383 3.31 -12.45 -8.27
C PHE A 383 2.84 -11.24 -9.08
N LEU A 384 2.14 -11.49 -10.19
CA LEU A 384 1.58 -10.49 -11.08
C LEU A 384 0.07 -10.40 -10.87
N THR A 385 -0.46 -9.21 -10.64
CA THR A 385 -1.91 -9.03 -10.51
C THR A 385 -2.39 -7.75 -11.17
N ALA A 386 -3.61 -7.77 -11.73
CA ALA A 386 -4.25 -6.63 -12.35
C ALA A 386 -5.77 -6.70 -12.17
N GLY A 387 -6.45 -5.56 -12.31
CA GLY A 387 -7.90 -5.50 -12.39
C GLY A 387 -8.37 -5.69 -13.83
N GLU A 388 -9.45 -6.46 -14.03
CA GLU A 388 -10.06 -6.67 -15.35
C GLU A 388 -10.53 -5.36 -15.98
N ALA A 389 -11.06 -4.43 -15.17
CA ALA A 389 -11.53 -3.12 -15.61
C ALA A 389 -10.41 -2.04 -15.64
N ASP A 390 -9.14 -2.42 -15.47
CA ASP A 390 -8.01 -1.49 -15.52
C ASP A 390 -7.79 -0.97 -16.95
N SER A 391 -8.11 0.30 -17.19
CA SER A 391 -7.85 0.98 -18.47
C SER A 391 -6.52 1.72 -18.54
N VAL A 392 -5.79 1.84 -17.42
CA VAL A 392 -4.52 2.58 -17.31
C VAL A 392 -3.33 1.65 -17.60
N THR A 393 -3.36 0.46 -17.01
CA THR A 393 -2.43 -0.64 -17.26
C THR A 393 -3.24 -1.91 -17.45
N PRO A 394 -3.82 -2.12 -18.65
CA PRO A 394 -4.69 -3.27 -18.91
C PRO A 394 -4.06 -4.60 -18.52
N ALA A 395 -4.90 -5.57 -18.14
CA ALA A 395 -4.47 -6.90 -17.72
C ALA A 395 -3.59 -7.63 -18.76
N ASP A 396 -3.64 -7.23 -20.04
CA ASP A 396 -2.72 -7.70 -21.07
C ASP A 396 -1.25 -7.39 -20.77
N ASN A 397 -0.94 -6.38 -19.94
CA ASN A 397 0.43 -6.17 -19.45
C ASN A 397 0.91 -7.35 -18.61
N VAL A 398 0.03 -8.00 -17.82
CA VAL A 398 0.38 -9.21 -17.07
C VAL A 398 0.71 -10.33 -18.04
N LYS A 399 -0.15 -10.60 -19.03
CA LYS A 399 0.09 -11.62 -20.07
C LYS A 399 1.41 -11.40 -20.79
N ARG A 400 1.72 -10.13 -21.10
CA ARG A 400 2.94 -9.76 -21.80
C ARG A 400 4.20 -9.94 -20.93
N ILE A 401 4.13 -9.65 -19.63
CA ILE A 401 5.23 -9.96 -18.71
C ILE A 401 5.40 -11.48 -18.55
N VAL A 402 4.31 -12.26 -18.52
CA VAL A 402 4.36 -13.73 -18.49
C VAL A 402 5.07 -14.29 -19.74
N ASP A 403 4.77 -13.75 -20.93
CA ASP A 403 5.52 -14.04 -22.17
C ASP A 403 7.01 -13.71 -22.03
N PHE A 404 7.34 -12.53 -21.48
CA PHE A 404 8.74 -12.15 -21.28
C PHE A 404 9.49 -13.11 -20.35
N LEU A 405 8.78 -13.69 -19.37
CA LEU A 405 9.32 -14.68 -18.42
C LEU A 405 9.40 -16.10 -19.00
N GLY A 406 9.03 -16.30 -20.28
CA GLY A 406 9.09 -17.59 -20.96
C GLY A 406 8.06 -18.60 -20.43
N ARG A 407 6.92 -18.12 -19.93
CA ARG A 407 5.82 -18.95 -19.43
C ARG A 407 4.65 -18.94 -20.39
N ASP A 408 3.88 -20.02 -20.37
CA ASP A 408 2.71 -20.17 -21.23
C ASP A 408 1.57 -19.27 -20.75
N VAL A 409 1.14 -18.34 -21.61
CA VAL A 409 0.06 -17.38 -21.33
C VAL A 409 -1.30 -18.09 -21.30
N GLU A 410 -1.45 -19.22 -22.00
CA GLU A 410 -2.71 -19.98 -22.05
C GLU A 410 -3.02 -20.71 -20.73
N SER A 411 -1.99 -20.92 -19.89
CA SER A 411 -2.13 -21.49 -18.54
C SER A 411 -2.63 -20.51 -17.48
N MET A 412 -2.84 -19.24 -17.84
CA MET A 412 -3.34 -18.24 -16.91
C MET A 412 -4.81 -18.51 -16.57
N GLU A 413 -5.11 -18.54 -15.26
CA GLU A 413 -6.48 -18.67 -14.80
C GLU A 413 -7.35 -17.50 -15.32
N PRO A 414 -8.56 -17.77 -15.83
CA PRO A 414 -9.47 -16.72 -16.28
C PRO A 414 -9.85 -15.79 -15.11
N PRO A 415 -10.30 -14.54 -15.40
CA PRO A 415 -10.88 -13.68 -14.38
C PRO A 415 -12.03 -14.43 -13.72
N SER A 416 -11.93 -14.67 -12.42
CA SER A 416 -12.89 -15.49 -11.68
C SER A 416 -13.50 -14.65 -10.56
N GLU A 417 -14.83 -14.58 -10.50
CA GLU A 417 -15.57 -14.12 -9.30
C GLU A 417 -15.31 -15.04 -8.11
N GLN A 418 -15.00 -16.31 -8.41
CA GLN A 418 -14.33 -17.21 -7.49
C GLN A 418 -12.81 -16.98 -7.61
N ALA A 419 -12.34 -15.77 -7.35
CA ALA A 419 -11.06 -15.67 -6.65
C ALA A 419 -11.34 -16.37 -5.34
N SER A 420 -11.15 -17.69 -5.34
CA SER A 420 -11.38 -18.54 -4.21
C SER A 420 -10.80 -17.80 -3.03
N LEU A 421 -11.66 -17.52 -2.04
CA LEU A 421 -11.21 -17.26 -0.67
C LEU A 421 -9.99 -18.15 -0.48
N PRO A 422 -8.79 -17.59 -0.23
CA PRO A 422 -7.56 -18.30 -0.52
C PRO A 422 -7.63 -19.71 0.05
N ILE A 423 -7.63 -20.65 -0.88
CA ILE A 423 -7.29 -22.05 -0.63
C ILE A 423 -5.82 -21.99 -0.19
N ALA A 424 -5.60 -21.86 1.12
CA ALA A 424 -4.36 -22.27 1.77
C ALA A 424 -4.32 -23.81 1.87
N ALA A 425 -4.59 -24.47 0.74
CA ALA A 425 -4.52 -25.92 0.61
C ALA A 425 -3.59 -26.26 -0.55
N ALA A 426 -2.30 -26.37 -0.25
CA ALA A 426 -1.69 -27.66 -0.50
C ALA A 426 -2.04 -28.55 0.71
N PRO A 427 -2.53 -29.79 0.52
CA PRO A 427 -2.60 -30.76 1.60
C PRO A 427 -1.19 -30.93 2.17
N PHE A 428 -1.03 -30.74 3.48
CA PHE A 428 0.12 -31.34 4.14
C PHE A 428 -0.14 -32.85 4.15
N ASP A 429 0.83 -33.63 3.67
CA ASP A 429 0.79 -35.08 3.81
C ASP A 429 1.29 -35.43 5.23
N PRO A 430 0.42 -35.94 6.12
CA PRO A 430 0.85 -36.43 7.43
C PRO A 430 1.85 -37.59 7.35
N ALA A 431 2.04 -38.22 6.19
CA ALA A 431 2.97 -39.34 6.00
C ALA A 431 4.47 -38.96 6.05
N VAL A 432 4.82 -37.67 6.13
CA VAL A 432 6.23 -37.22 6.28
C VAL A 432 6.64 -37.02 7.74
N VAL A 433 5.75 -37.28 8.71
CA VAL A 433 6.09 -37.29 10.13
C VAL A 433 6.32 -38.73 10.59
N ASP A 434 7.55 -39.01 11.02
CA ASP A 434 7.95 -40.25 11.69
C ASP A 434 6.95 -40.62 12.82
N PRO A 435 6.34 -41.82 12.81
CA PRO A 435 5.43 -42.28 13.84
C PRO A 435 6.04 -42.36 15.26
N SER A 436 7.34 -42.12 15.43
CA SER A 436 8.01 -42.07 16.73
C SER A 436 7.66 -40.84 17.61
N MET A 437 6.88 -39.87 17.10
CA MET A 437 6.54 -38.64 17.83
C MET A 437 5.43 -38.75 18.90
N ILE A 438 4.84 -39.93 19.13
CA ILE A 438 3.73 -40.08 20.11
C ILE A 438 4.20 -40.32 21.56
N GLU A 439 5.47 -40.67 21.81
CA GLU A 439 5.97 -40.87 23.18
C GLU A 439 7.26 -40.09 23.45
N ARG A 440 7.14 -38.87 24.00
CA ARG A 440 8.18 -38.33 24.86
C ARG A 440 7.64 -38.07 26.25
N LYS A 441 7.93 -39.04 27.12
CA LYS A 441 7.76 -38.98 28.58
C LYS A 441 8.55 -37.79 29.10
N HIS A 442 7.88 -36.91 29.84
CA HIS A 442 8.45 -35.75 30.51
C HIS A 442 9.75 -36.11 31.26
N GLN A 443 10.85 -35.42 30.95
CA GLN A 443 12.00 -35.35 31.86
C GLN A 443 11.78 -34.19 32.80
N ASP A 444 11.47 -34.58 34.03
CA ASP A 444 11.34 -33.78 35.22
C ASP A 444 12.65 -33.04 35.53
N SER A 445 12.56 -31.74 35.78
CA SER A 445 13.60 -30.94 36.44
C SER A 445 12.90 -30.32 37.63
N GLY A 446 13.02 -31.01 38.76
CA GLY A 446 12.18 -30.86 39.93
C GLY A 446 12.24 -29.48 40.57
N ILE A 447 11.06 -29.06 41.01
CA ILE A 447 10.82 -28.34 42.27
C ILE A 447 9.67 -29.12 42.93
N ASP A 448 9.95 -29.73 44.07
CA ASP A 448 9.01 -30.52 44.86
C ASP A 448 7.87 -29.62 45.37
N ALA A 449 6.64 -30.14 45.32
CA ALA A 449 5.41 -29.43 45.63
C ALA A 449 5.18 -29.23 47.16
N ASN A 450 6.18 -29.55 47.99
CA ASN A 450 6.11 -29.39 49.44
C ASN A 450 6.83 -28.14 50.00
N ASP A 451 7.46 -27.31 49.17
CA ASP A 451 8.19 -26.11 49.61
C ASP A 451 7.40 -24.80 49.47
N ILE A 452 6.06 -24.85 49.47
CA ILE A 452 5.22 -23.65 49.52
C ILE A 452 4.90 -23.35 51.00
N PRO A 453 5.28 -22.18 51.56
CA PRO A 453 4.88 -21.84 52.90
C PRO A 453 3.36 -21.63 52.94
N ASN A 454 2.68 -22.38 53.81
CA ASN A 454 1.27 -22.16 54.13
C ASN A 454 1.08 -20.75 54.71
N LEU A 455 0.21 -19.97 54.07
CA LEU A 455 -0.29 -18.71 54.59
C LEU A 455 -1.56 -19.00 55.38
N ASP A 456 -1.46 -18.94 56.70
CA ASP A 456 -2.55 -18.54 57.59
C ASP A 456 -1.91 -17.94 58.86
N ASP A 457 -1.97 -16.61 58.99
CA ASP A 457 -2.82 -15.93 59.98
C ASP A 457 -2.29 -14.52 60.34
N SER A 458 -3.21 -13.56 60.27
CA SER A 458 -3.35 -12.33 61.08
C SER A 458 -2.23 -11.29 61.25
N THR A 459 -2.57 -10.09 60.73
CA THR A 459 -2.48 -8.74 61.35
C THR A 459 -1.18 -7.90 61.32
N LYS A 460 -1.42 -6.63 60.94
CA LYS A 460 -0.70 -5.36 61.20
C LYS A 460 0.46 -4.91 60.27
N ALA A 461 0.08 -3.95 59.41
CA ALA A 461 0.60 -2.56 59.36
C ALA A 461 2.06 -2.25 58.96
N LEU A 462 2.14 -1.44 57.89
CA LEU A 462 2.90 -0.18 57.74
C LEU A 462 4.37 -0.20 57.20
N SER A 463 4.49 0.41 56.02
CA SER A 463 5.53 1.38 55.57
C SER A 463 6.94 0.99 55.07
N THR A 464 7.29 1.76 54.03
CA THR A 464 8.57 2.46 53.74
C THR A 464 9.69 1.82 52.91
N THR A 465 9.78 2.33 51.66
CA THR A 465 10.93 2.99 50.97
C THR A 465 12.27 2.29 50.70
N ALA A 466 12.71 2.50 49.44
CA ALA A 466 14.08 2.81 48.95
C ALA A 466 15.14 1.68 49.08
N ALA A 467 16.20 1.58 48.29
CA ALA A 467 16.70 2.11 47.02
C ALA A 467 18.04 1.35 46.76
N SER A 468 18.45 1.25 45.49
CA SER A 468 19.82 1.28 44.94
C SER A 468 20.99 0.61 45.71
N THR A 469 21.88 -0.21 45.13
CA THR A 469 22.91 0.19 44.15
C THR A 469 23.73 -1.01 43.66
N SER A 470 24.25 -0.84 42.45
CA SER A 470 25.30 -1.58 41.72
C SER A 470 26.67 -1.72 42.39
N SER A 471 27.44 -2.75 42.03
CA SER A 471 28.88 -2.63 41.71
C SER A 471 29.46 -3.89 41.03
N SER A 472 30.15 -3.65 39.92
CA SER A 472 30.93 -4.56 39.09
C SER A 472 32.31 -4.93 39.69
N PHE A 473 32.94 -6.02 39.21
CA PHE A 473 34.19 -6.00 38.37
C PHE A 473 35.21 -7.15 38.66
N SER A 474 35.67 -7.75 37.53
CA SER A 474 36.96 -8.37 37.14
C SER A 474 37.63 -9.61 37.76
N LEU A 475 37.77 -10.61 36.87
CA LEU A 475 38.95 -11.35 36.33
C LEU A 475 40.38 -11.04 36.81
N VAL A 476 41.22 -12.10 36.93
CA VAL A 476 42.63 -12.20 36.47
C VAL A 476 43.02 -13.68 36.16
N GLU A 477 43.77 -13.90 35.08
CA GLU A 477 44.40 -15.15 34.54
C GLU A 477 45.73 -15.55 35.25
N THR A 478 46.25 -16.77 35.03
CA THR A 478 47.60 -17.04 34.43
C THR A 478 48.09 -18.51 34.48
N GLU A 479 48.58 -18.99 33.31
CA GLU A 479 49.79 -19.84 33.05
C GLU A 479 49.86 -21.34 33.50
N SER A 480 50.64 -22.27 32.92
CA SER A 480 51.36 -22.51 31.64
C SER A 480 52.03 -23.92 31.69
N ARG A 481 52.45 -24.48 30.53
CA ARG A 481 53.55 -25.47 30.25
C ARG A 481 53.24 -26.91 29.78
N ASP A 482 53.86 -27.20 28.62
CA ASP A 482 54.15 -28.47 27.93
C ASP A 482 55.64 -28.87 28.18
N PRO A 483 56.12 -30.13 27.94
CA PRO A 483 56.57 -30.54 26.58
C PRO A 483 56.50 -32.05 26.17
N ASP A 484 56.42 -32.25 24.85
CA ASP A 484 56.97 -33.30 23.95
C ASP A 484 56.73 -34.82 24.14
N SER A 485 56.00 -35.41 23.17
CA SER A 485 56.41 -36.66 22.50
C SER A 485 55.73 -36.82 21.12
N ASN A 486 56.54 -36.98 20.07
CA ASN A 486 56.14 -37.20 18.67
C ASN A 486 55.70 -38.65 18.43
N LEU A 487 54.66 -38.86 17.60
CA LEU A 487 54.61 -39.88 16.54
C LEU A 487 53.38 -39.67 15.63
N VAL A 488 53.65 -39.51 14.33
CA VAL A 488 52.68 -39.27 13.23
C VAL A 488 52.31 -40.60 12.57
N ILE A 489 51.02 -40.98 12.57
CA ILE A 489 50.37 -41.80 11.51
C ILE A 489 48.87 -41.40 11.39
N SER A 490 48.57 -40.63 10.34
CA SER A 490 47.44 -40.67 9.38
C SER A 490 45.99 -41.08 9.77
N ASN A 491 45.09 -40.07 9.84
CA ASN A 491 43.65 -39.91 9.45
C ASN A 491 42.63 -41.10 9.40
N PRO A 492 41.29 -40.87 9.52
CA PRO A 492 40.53 -39.60 9.58
C PRO A 492 39.49 -39.46 10.73
N ALA A 493 39.12 -38.20 10.99
CA ALA A 493 37.99 -37.63 11.74
C ALA A 493 37.04 -38.56 12.56
N PRO A 494 36.92 -38.34 13.89
CA PRO A 494 35.74 -38.75 14.63
C PRO A 494 34.69 -37.64 14.62
N ASP A 495 33.49 -38.02 14.18
CA ASP A 495 32.23 -37.33 14.41
C ASP A 495 32.16 -36.78 15.84
N SER A 496 31.94 -35.47 15.97
CA SER A 496 31.50 -34.86 17.23
C SER A 496 30.21 -34.10 17.00
N LEU A 497 29.13 -34.83 17.28
CA LEU A 497 27.82 -34.36 17.69
C LEU A 497 27.86 -32.99 18.40
N SER A 498 27.46 -31.94 17.68
CA SER A 498 26.93 -30.72 18.28
C SER A 498 26.02 -29.97 17.29
N SER A 499 24.74 -30.36 17.24
CA SER A 499 23.65 -29.45 16.80
C SER A 499 22.27 -30.06 17.06
N SER A 500 21.99 -30.46 18.29
CA SER A 500 20.64 -30.88 18.72
C SER A 500 19.70 -29.69 19.03
N SER A 501 19.77 -28.58 18.29
CA SER A 501 18.89 -27.41 18.50
C SER A 501 18.26 -26.80 17.22
N SER A 502 18.47 -27.35 16.03
CA SER A 502 18.07 -26.71 14.76
C SER A 502 16.76 -27.23 14.12
N LEU A 503 15.99 -28.10 14.76
CA LEU A 503 15.03 -28.96 14.04
C LEU A 503 13.62 -28.40 13.73
N ASN A 504 13.26 -27.15 14.02
CA ASN A 504 11.86 -26.69 13.83
C ASN A 504 11.64 -25.34 13.13
N THR A 505 12.69 -24.66 12.64
CA THR A 505 12.50 -23.43 11.85
C THR A 505 12.59 -23.75 10.36
N PRO A 506 11.53 -23.51 9.57
CA PRO A 506 11.60 -23.70 8.13
C PRO A 506 12.59 -22.71 7.52
N SER A 507 13.38 -23.18 6.57
CA SER A 507 14.32 -22.34 5.83
C SER A 507 13.60 -21.55 4.73
N PRO A 508 14.09 -20.35 4.37
CA PRO A 508 13.60 -19.63 3.19
C PRO A 508 13.74 -20.46 1.92
N HIS A 509 12.82 -20.27 0.97
CA HIS A 509 12.92 -20.93 -0.32
C HIS A 509 14.11 -20.41 -1.13
N PRO A 510 14.78 -21.27 -1.92
CA PRO A 510 15.87 -20.84 -2.78
C PRO A 510 15.34 -19.90 -3.87
N ARG A 511 16.16 -18.92 -4.26
CA ARG A 511 15.84 -18.02 -5.36
C ARG A 511 15.71 -18.78 -6.67
N ARG A 512 14.50 -18.83 -7.21
CA ARG A 512 14.19 -19.43 -8.51
C ARG A 512 12.96 -18.74 -9.10
N LEU A 513 12.84 -18.76 -10.41
CA LEU A 513 11.68 -18.19 -11.09
C LEU A 513 10.41 -19.03 -10.83
N VAL A 514 9.50 -18.46 -10.04
CA VAL A 514 8.11 -18.91 -9.87
C VAL A 514 7.22 -17.77 -10.33
N VAL A 515 6.19 -18.05 -11.13
CA VAL A 515 5.27 -17.01 -11.62
C VAL A 515 3.87 -17.37 -11.19
N LYS A 516 3.28 -16.52 -10.35
CA LYS A 516 1.86 -16.56 -9.97
C LYS A 516 1.16 -15.37 -10.63
N THR A 517 -0.05 -15.59 -11.13
CA THR A 517 -0.84 -14.54 -11.79
C THR A 517 -2.26 -14.52 -11.27
N THR A 518 -2.85 -13.34 -11.11
CA THR A 518 -4.28 -13.21 -10.78
C THR A 518 -4.86 -11.95 -11.42
N VAL A 519 -5.89 -12.11 -12.25
CA VAL A 519 -6.70 -10.98 -12.73
C VAL A 519 -7.97 -10.91 -11.87
N MET A 520 -8.12 -9.84 -11.11
CA MET A 520 -9.34 -9.64 -10.31
C MET A 520 -10.48 -9.21 -11.24
N PRO A 521 -11.67 -9.82 -11.10
CA PRO A 521 -12.80 -9.55 -11.98
C PRO A 521 -13.31 -8.12 -11.80
N SER A 522 -14.04 -7.64 -12.80
CA SER A 522 -14.79 -6.38 -12.72
C SER A 522 -15.64 -6.31 -11.42
N PRO A 523 -15.68 -5.19 -10.69
CA PRO A 523 -15.23 -3.84 -11.06
C PRO A 523 -13.77 -3.52 -10.72
N ALA A 524 -12.92 -4.50 -10.42
CA ALA A 524 -11.52 -4.24 -10.08
C ALA A 524 -10.78 -3.53 -11.23
N ALA A 525 -10.25 -2.34 -10.95
CA ALA A 525 -9.48 -1.52 -11.89
C ALA A 525 -8.11 -1.13 -11.31
N HIS A 526 -7.50 -0.05 -11.80
CA HIS A 526 -6.17 0.39 -11.38
C HIS A 526 -6.06 0.71 -9.88
N SER A 527 -7.18 1.09 -9.24
CA SER A 527 -7.29 1.42 -7.82
C SER A 527 -7.47 0.21 -6.89
N MET A 528 -7.41 -1.03 -7.40
CA MET A 528 -7.69 -2.26 -6.66
C MET A 528 -6.90 -2.44 -5.36
N LEU A 529 -5.74 -1.79 -5.20
CA LEU A 529 -4.95 -1.93 -3.96
C LEU A 529 -5.58 -1.28 -2.73
N PHE A 530 -6.47 -0.31 -2.92
CA PHE A 530 -7.15 0.39 -1.82
C PHE A 530 -8.68 0.37 -1.93
N ALA A 531 -9.23 -0.31 -2.93
CA ALA A 531 -10.67 -0.54 -2.99
C ALA A 531 -11.07 -1.57 -1.91
N PRO A 532 -12.10 -1.31 -1.09
CA PRO A 532 -12.48 -2.18 0.02
C PRO A 532 -12.79 -3.63 -0.38
N SER A 533 -13.37 -3.84 -1.57
CA SER A 533 -13.72 -5.17 -2.10
C SER A 533 -12.50 -6.02 -2.44
N THR A 534 -11.46 -5.41 -3.01
CA THR A 534 -10.31 -6.14 -3.55
C THR A 534 -9.11 -6.12 -2.61
N SER A 535 -8.93 -5.09 -1.77
CA SER A 535 -7.71 -4.93 -0.98
C SER A 535 -7.49 -6.08 0.02
N ARG A 536 -8.57 -6.60 0.63
CA ARG A 536 -8.49 -7.75 1.55
C ARG A 536 -8.09 -9.03 0.82
N ILE A 537 -8.71 -9.30 -0.33
CA ILE A 537 -8.40 -10.45 -1.17
C ILE A 537 -6.94 -10.36 -1.62
N LEU A 538 -6.52 -9.18 -2.07
CA LEU A 538 -5.15 -8.92 -2.48
C LEU A 538 -4.16 -9.16 -1.34
N SER A 539 -4.44 -8.70 -0.12
CA SER A 539 -3.61 -9.00 1.06
C SER A 539 -3.47 -10.51 1.33
N GLY A 540 -4.56 -11.27 1.23
CA GLY A 540 -4.55 -12.72 1.41
C GLY A 540 -3.73 -13.44 0.34
N LEU A 541 -3.92 -13.06 -0.93
CA LEU A 541 -3.16 -13.61 -2.06
C LEU A 541 -1.66 -13.31 -1.96
N ILE A 542 -1.32 -12.08 -1.55
CA ILE A 542 0.07 -11.71 -1.29
C ILE A 542 0.62 -12.53 -0.12
N GLY A 543 -0.06 -12.57 1.03
CA GLY A 543 0.37 -13.32 2.21
C GLY A 543 0.62 -14.80 1.91
N GLY A 544 -0.28 -15.46 1.19
CA GLY A 544 -0.11 -16.85 0.74
C GLY A 544 1.10 -17.00 -0.20
N PHE A 545 1.23 -16.14 -1.21
CA PHE A 545 2.39 -16.16 -2.10
C PHE A 545 3.72 -15.98 -1.36
N LEU A 546 3.78 -15.08 -0.38
CA LEU A 546 4.97 -14.85 0.45
C LEU A 546 5.35 -16.12 1.22
N ALA A 547 4.37 -16.77 1.86
CA ALA A 547 4.59 -17.99 2.64
C ALA A 547 4.98 -19.20 1.77
N ASP A 548 4.28 -19.40 0.65
CA ASP A 548 4.39 -20.61 -0.17
C ASP A 548 5.62 -20.63 -1.09
N HIS A 549 6.15 -19.45 -1.44
CA HIS A 549 7.16 -19.33 -2.49
C HIS A 549 8.40 -18.53 -2.09
N ILE A 550 8.37 -17.75 -1.00
CA ILE A 550 9.51 -16.94 -0.57
C ILE A 550 10.07 -17.45 0.75
N ASP A 551 9.29 -17.38 1.82
CA ASP A 551 9.72 -17.76 3.16
C ASP A 551 8.53 -18.28 3.97
N PRO A 552 8.50 -19.58 4.31
CA PRO A 552 7.40 -20.17 5.08
C PRO A 552 7.17 -19.48 6.44
N ARG A 553 8.18 -18.80 6.97
CA ARG A 553 8.08 -18.04 8.22
C ARG A 553 7.19 -16.80 8.09
N LEU A 554 6.85 -16.37 6.88
CA LEU A 554 5.87 -15.30 6.62
C LEU A 554 4.42 -15.77 6.74
N SER A 555 4.19 -17.07 6.97
CA SER A 555 2.86 -17.61 7.29
C SER A 555 2.42 -17.18 8.70
N LEU A 556 1.27 -16.52 8.80
CA LEU A 556 0.68 -16.15 10.10
C LEU A 556 0.46 -17.40 10.99
N ALA A 557 -0.08 -18.48 10.42
CA ALA A 557 -0.28 -19.74 11.14
C ALA A 557 1.03 -20.30 11.71
N TRP A 558 2.12 -20.30 10.92
CA TRP A 558 3.43 -20.73 11.41
C TRP A 558 3.92 -19.82 12.54
N GLN A 559 3.85 -18.49 12.38
CA GLN A 559 4.30 -17.53 13.37
C GLN A 559 3.56 -17.71 14.69
N LEU A 560 2.24 -17.83 14.65
CA LEU A 560 1.41 -18.02 15.83
C LEU A 560 1.76 -19.33 16.56
N ARG A 561 1.97 -20.42 15.82
CA ARG A 561 2.44 -21.69 16.40
C ARG A 561 3.79 -21.51 17.08
N TYR A 562 4.77 -20.94 16.37
CA TYR A 562 6.12 -20.73 16.87
C TYR A 562 6.15 -19.85 18.14
N LEU A 563 5.42 -18.75 18.13
CA LEU A 563 5.34 -17.80 19.24
C LEU A 563 4.58 -18.34 20.45
N SER A 564 3.63 -19.26 20.24
CA SER A 564 2.89 -19.92 21.32
C SER A 564 3.74 -20.95 22.07
N THR A 565 4.71 -21.58 21.40
CA THR A 565 5.54 -22.64 21.99
C THR A 565 6.72 -22.11 22.82
N GLU A 566 7.20 -20.89 22.57
CA GLU A 566 8.39 -20.34 23.22
C GLU A 566 8.09 -19.37 24.39
N GLY A 567 6.81 -19.18 24.75
CA GLY A 567 6.38 -18.21 25.76
C GLY A 567 6.16 -18.78 27.17
N LYS A 568 7.10 -18.54 28.11
CA LYS A 568 6.87 -18.73 29.58
C LYS A 568 5.64 -17.96 30.13
N TRP A 569 5.14 -16.97 29.40
CA TRP A 569 4.00 -16.12 29.79
C TRP A 569 2.63 -16.75 29.52
N ASP A 570 2.53 -17.70 28.57
CA ASP A 570 1.26 -18.27 28.13
C ASP A 570 0.66 -19.21 29.19
N VAL A 571 1.52 -19.85 30.00
CA VAL A 571 1.12 -20.91 30.95
C VAL A 571 0.19 -20.41 32.08
N LYS A 572 0.40 -19.19 32.62
CA LYS A 572 -0.47 -18.65 33.70
C LYS A 572 -1.81 -18.10 33.22
N ASN A 573 -1.90 -17.65 31.97
CA ASN A 573 -3.15 -17.19 31.38
C ASN A 573 -3.91 -18.34 30.69
N LEU A 574 -3.21 -19.40 30.29
CA LEU A 574 -3.82 -20.56 29.66
C LEU A 574 -4.81 -21.27 30.57
N MET A 575 -4.46 -21.53 31.84
CA MET A 575 -5.39 -22.19 32.78
C MET A 575 -6.67 -21.36 33.00
N LYS A 576 -6.53 -20.03 33.17
CA LYS A 576 -7.68 -19.12 33.28
C LYS A 576 -8.52 -19.12 32.01
N TRP A 577 -7.87 -19.09 30.85
CA TRP A 577 -8.53 -19.11 29.56
C TRP A 577 -9.21 -20.46 29.27
N GLN A 578 -8.61 -21.58 29.67
CA GLN A 578 -9.18 -22.93 29.53
C GLN A 578 -10.44 -23.08 30.39
N ALA A 579 -10.44 -22.50 31.59
CA ALA A 579 -11.60 -22.49 32.48
C ALA A 579 -12.77 -21.63 31.97
N VAL A 580 -12.53 -20.70 31.04
CA VAL A 580 -13.59 -19.87 30.44
C VAL A 580 -14.34 -20.66 29.37
N ALA A 581 -15.68 -20.58 29.40
CA ALA A 581 -16.56 -21.20 28.41
C ALA A 581 -16.16 -20.77 26.97
N PRO A 582 -15.98 -21.71 26.03
CA PRO A 582 -15.56 -21.39 24.66
C PRO A 582 -16.48 -20.40 23.93
N VAL A 583 -17.80 -20.66 23.98
CA VAL A 583 -18.85 -19.87 23.32
C VAL A 583 -20.07 -19.85 24.24
N SER A 584 -20.73 -18.70 24.37
CA SER A 584 -21.91 -18.53 25.20
C SER A 584 -23.17 -19.15 24.58
N ALA A 585 -24.25 -19.21 25.38
CA ALA A 585 -25.61 -19.32 24.87
C ALA A 585 -25.95 -18.15 23.92
N PRO A 586 -26.97 -18.29 23.04
CA PRO A 586 -27.46 -17.18 22.23
C PRO A 586 -27.81 -15.96 23.07
N ILE A 587 -27.43 -14.77 22.60
CA ILE A 587 -27.76 -13.48 23.18
C ILE A 587 -28.62 -12.75 22.16
N ALA A 588 -29.83 -12.34 22.59
CA ALA A 588 -30.82 -11.64 21.77
C ALA A 588 -31.16 -12.32 20.42
N ASN A 589 -30.94 -13.64 20.29
CA ASN A 589 -31.07 -14.38 19.02
C ASN A 589 -30.25 -13.83 17.84
N THR A 590 -29.31 -12.92 18.10
CA THR A 590 -28.43 -12.28 17.11
C THR A 590 -26.99 -12.73 17.32
N PHE A 591 -26.58 -12.84 18.59
CA PHE A 591 -25.18 -12.95 18.95
C PHE A 591 -24.85 -14.20 19.74
N ARG A 592 -23.56 -14.55 19.70
CA ARG A 592 -22.89 -15.34 20.72
C ARG A 592 -21.63 -14.63 21.15
N ALA A 593 -21.39 -14.54 22.44
CA ALA A 593 -20.07 -14.15 22.90
C ALA A 593 -19.15 -15.38 22.86
N MET A 594 -17.87 -15.19 22.57
CA MET A 594 -16.89 -16.27 22.62
C MET A 594 -15.57 -15.78 23.23
N LYS A 595 -14.78 -16.70 23.79
CA LYS A 595 -13.40 -16.38 24.17
C LYS A 595 -12.52 -16.33 22.91
N THR A 596 -11.42 -15.58 22.96
CA THR A 596 -10.45 -15.51 21.87
C THR A 596 -9.94 -16.90 21.50
N LEU A 597 -9.90 -17.22 20.21
CA LEU A 597 -9.35 -18.46 19.68
C LEU A 597 -7.83 -18.52 19.89
N ARG A 598 -7.26 -19.73 19.89
CA ARG A 598 -5.80 -19.94 19.89
C ARG A 598 -5.43 -20.90 18.79
N GLU A 599 -4.43 -20.57 17.96
CA GLU A 599 -4.07 -21.37 16.79
C GLU A 599 -3.76 -22.83 17.12
N VAL A 600 -3.09 -23.06 18.24
CA VAL A 600 -2.61 -24.38 18.66
C VAL A 600 -3.53 -25.09 19.66
N ASP A 601 -4.70 -24.54 19.98
CA ASP A 601 -5.59 -25.18 20.96
C ASP A 601 -6.35 -26.37 20.34
N PRO A 602 -6.39 -27.53 21.02
CA PRO A 602 -7.02 -28.73 20.47
C PRO A 602 -8.55 -28.65 20.38
N SER A 603 -9.18 -27.68 21.05
CA SER A 603 -10.66 -27.60 21.16
C SER A 603 -11.24 -26.26 20.69
N HIS A 604 -10.46 -25.17 20.76
CA HIS A 604 -10.90 -23.80 20.47
C HIS A 604 -9.90 -23.07 19.57
N SER A 605 -9.41 -23.77 18.55
CA SER A 605 -8.68 -23.22 17.39
C SER A 605 -9.64 -22.85 16.26
N PRO A 606 -9.23 -22.01 15.30
CA PRO A 606 -10.07 -21.62 14.16
C PRO A 606 -10.72 -22.80 13.43
N LYS A 607 -9.93 -23.82 13.11
CA LYS A 607 -10.39 -25.03 12.40
C LYS A 607 -11.41 -25.81 13.24
N GLU A 608 -11.14 -26.02 14.52
CA GLU A 608 -12.03 -26.77 15.39
C GLU A 608 -13.33 -26.02 15.66
N VAL A 609 -13.27 -24.69 15.85
CA VAL A 609 -14.49 -23.89 16.00
C VAL A 609 -15.32 -23.90 14.73
N ALA A 610 -14.70 -23.76 13.56
CA ALA A 610 -15.42 -23.84 12.29
C ALA A 610 -16.08 -25.21 12.07
N ARG A 611 -15.42 -26.28 12.51
CA ARG A 611 -15.95 -27.65 12.47
C ARG A 611 -17.11 -27.88 13.45
N VAL A 612 -16.94 -27.49 14.72
CA VAL A 612 -17.90 -27.75 15.81
C VAL A 612 -19.12 -26.83 15.74
N TRP A 613 -18.94 -25.59 15.30
CA TRP A 613 -19.98 -24.55 15.26
C TRP A 613 -20.52 -24.27 13.87
N LYS A 614 -20.23 -25.16 12.91
CA LYS A 614 -20.81 -25.14 11.58
C LYS A 614 -22.34 -24.99 11.66
N ASP A 615 -22.89 -24.13 10.81
CA ASP A 615 -24.33 -23.80 10.71
C ASP A 615 -24.96 -23.17 11.98
N ARG A 616 -24.17 -22.90 13.03
CA ARG A 616 -24.59 -22.22 14.26
C ARG A 616 -23.99 -20.83 14.40
N ILE A 617 -22.81 -20.62 13.82
CA ILE A 617 -22.12 -19.34 13.74
C ILE A 617 -21.91 -19.03 12.26
N ALA A 618 -22.41 -17.89 11.79
CA ALA A 618 -22.25 -17.45 10.41
C ALA A 618 -21.01 -16.55 10.21
N ALA A 619 -20.65 -15.80 11.25
CA ALA A 619 -19.54 -14.87 11.23
C ALA A 619 -18.94 -14.68 12.63
N VAL A 620 -17.67 -14.30 12.69
CA VAL A 620 -16.93 -13.90 13.88
C VAL A 620 -16.49 -12.45 13.73
N ILE A 621 -16.81 -11.61 14.71
CA ILE A 621 -16.32 -10.23 14.83
C ILE A 621 -15.30 -10.17 15.98
N ASP A 622 -14.05 -9.88 15.63
CA ASP A 622 -12.96 -9.65 16.56
C ASP A 622 -12.89 -8.17 16.94
N ILE A 623 -13.25 -7.85 18.18
CA ILE A 623 -13.24 -6.47 18.69
C ILE A 623 -11.93 -6.08 19.39
N SER A 624 -10.93 -6.97 19.40
CA SER A 624 -9.65 -6.70 20.06
C SER A 624 -8.82 -5.64 19.32
N HIS A 625 -8.04 -4.86 20.08
CA HIS A 625 -7.16 -3.83 19.53
C HIS A 625 -6.02 -4.43 18.69
N ASP A 626 -5.35 -5.43 19.26
CA ASP A 626 -4.16 -6.06 18.69
C ASP A 626 -4.52 -7.07 17.58
N ALA A 627 -3.53 -7.49 16.80
CA ALA A 627 -3.72 -8.56 15.81
C ALA A 627 -4.19 -9.87 16.50
N PRO A 628 -5.06 -10.67 15.84
CA PRO A 628 -5.53 -11.93 16.42
C PRO A 628 -4.37 -12.89 16.69
N VAL A 629 -4.46 -13.63 17.80
CA VAL A 629 -3.49 -14.67 18.20
C VAL A 629 -3.77 -16.03 17.53
N TYR A 630 -4.48 -15.99 16.41
CA TYR A 630 -4.94 -17.14 15.63
C TYR A 630 -5.10 -16.70 14.17
N ASP A 631 -5.02 -17.64 13.23
CA ASP A 631 -5.23 -17.38 11.81
C ASP A 631 -6.73 -17.42 11.47
N PRO A 632 -7.35 -16.28 11.10
CA PRO A 632 -8.78 -16.26 10.81
C PRO A 632 -9.18 -17.07 9.58
N THR A 633 -8.25 -17.39 8.68
CA THR A 633 -8.54 -18.20 7.48
C THR A 633 -9.04 -19.59 7.85
N GLY A 634 -8.64 -20.13 9.01
CA GLY A 634 -9.17 -21.40 9.51
C GLY A 634 -10.68 -21.36 9.81
N LEU A 635 -11.23 -20.18 10.13
CA LEU A 635 -12.68 -19.96 10.23
C LEU A 635 -13.33 -19.90 8.85
N GLU A 636 -12.74 -19.10 7.95
CA GLU A 636 -13.27 -18.85 6.61
C GLU A 636 -13.33 -20.13 5.77
N ALA A 637 -12.30 -20.97 5.84
CA ALA A 637 -12.25 -22.28 5.18
C ALA A 637 -13.34 -23.25 5.68
N GLY A 638 -13.76 -23.12 6.94
CA GLY A 638 -14.88 -23.87 7.49
C GLY A 638 -16.24 -23.19 7.31
N GLY A 639 -16.30 -22.11 6.53
CA GLY A 639 -17.54 -21.41 6.16
C GLY A 639 -17.98 -20.33 7.14
N ILE A 640 -17.14 -19.92 8.09
CA ILE A 640 -17.44 -18.84 9.05
C ILE A 640 -16.70 -17.57 8.62
N LEU A 641 -17.44 -16.48 8.35
CA LEU A 641 -16.84 -15.21 7.96
C LEU A 641 -16.06 -14.56 9.11
N TYR A 642 -14.98 -13.82 8.82
CA TYR A 642 -14.22 -13.11 9.84
C TYR A 642 -14.15 -11.60 9.59
N PHE A 643 -14.49 -10.81 10.61
CA PHE A 643 -14.43 -9.35 10.58
C PHE A 643 -13.61 -8.82 11.76
N LYS A 644 -12.76 -7.83 11.50
CA LYS A 644 -11.97 -7.13 12.52
C LYS A 644 -12.59 -5.76 12.78
N PHE A 645 -12.89 -5.45 14.04
CA PHE A 645 -13.40 -4.17 14.49
C PHE A 645 -12.59 -3.67 15.70
N PRO A 646 -11.40 -3.07 15.49
CA PRO A 646 -10.47 -2.82 16.58
C PRO A 646 -11.01 -1.78 17.56
N THR A 647 -11.10 -2.13 18.85
CA THR A 647 -11.52 -1.20 19.91
C THR A 647 -10.42 -0.97 20.93
N VAL A 648 -10.37 0.20 21.57
CA VAL A 648 -9.38 0.50 22.62
C VAL A 648 -9.79 -0.19 23.92
N SER A 649 -8.85 -0.93 24.51
CA SER A 649 -9.04 -1.69 25.74
C SER A 649 -9.26 -0.78 26.96
N LYS A 650 -10.05 -1.24 27.94
CA LYS A 650 -10.25 -0.62 29.28
C LYS A 650 -10.95 0.75 29.31
N GLN A 651 -11.52 1.23 28.20
CA GLN A 651 -12.36 2.44 28.17
C GLN A 651 -13.72 2.09 27.57
N PRO A 652 -14.90 2.40 28.17
CA PRO A 652 -16.21 2.13 27.56
C PRO A 652 -16.29 2.64 26.11
N PRO A 653 -16.92 1.90 25.18
CA PRO A 653 -16.99 2.33 23.80
C PRO A 653 -17.81 3.62 23.67
N LEU A 654 -17.38 4.51 22.78
CA LEU A 654 -18.09 5.75 22.49
C LEU A 654 -19.38 5.47 21.71
N ARG A 655 -20.37 6.35 21.81
CA ARG A 655 -21.64 6.21 21.05
C ARG A 655 -21.42 6.06 19.54
N ALA A 656 -20.42 6.75 18.99
CA ALA A 656 -20.05 6.63 17.58
C ALA A 656 -19.46 5.24 17.24
N GLU A 657 -18.67 4.65 18.12
CA GLU A 657 -18.11 3.30 17.95
C GLU A 657 -19.21 2.24 18.06
N VAL A 658 -20.16 2.40 18.98
CA VAL A 658 -21.33 1.52 19.08
C VAL A 658 -22.16 1.58 17.79
N ARG A 659 -22.40 2.78 17.24
CA ARG A 659 -23.11 2.92 15.96
C ARG A 659 -22.37 2.23 14.81
N ALA A 660 -21.07 2.45 14.69
CA ALA A 660 -20.26 1.81 13.64
C ALA A 660 -20.22 0.28 13.79
N PHE A 661 -20.26 -0.22 15.03
CA PHE A 661 -20.36 -1.66 15.29
C PHE A 661 -21.72 -2.21 14.87
N ILE A 662 -22.82 -1.52 15.16
CA ILE A 662 -24.18 -1.91 14.72
C ILE A 662 -24.23 -1.96 13.19
N GLU A 663 -23.75 -0.90 12.51
CA GLU A 663 -23.69 -0.88 11.04
C GLU A 663 -22.83 -2.02 10.47
N LEU A 664 -21.78 -2.43 11.18
CA LEU A 664 -20.99 -3.61 10.79
C LEU A 664 -21.82 -4.89 10.94
N VAL A 665 -22.51 -5.08 12.06
CA VAL A 665 -23.37 -6.26 12.29
C VAL A 665 -24.44 -6.38 11.21
N ASP A 666 -25.12 -5.29 10.86
CA ASP A 666 -26.14 -5.27 9.81
C ASP A 666 -25.56 -5.72 8.46
N ARG A 667 -24.38 -5.19 8.08
CA ARG A 667 -23.67 -5.61 6.87
C ARG A 667 -23.27 -7.08 6.91
N VAL A 668 -22.81 -7.57 8.05
CA VAL A 668 -22.40 -8.96 8.24
C VAL A 668 -23.59 -9.91 8.08
N GLN A 669 -24.75 -9.56 8.65
CA GLN A 669 -25.96 -10.34 8.53
C GLN A 669 -26.48 -10.36 7.09
N ALA A 670 -26.49 -9.21 6.40
CA ALA A 670 -26.86 -9.12 5.00
C ALA A 670 -25.97 -10.02 4.13
N LEU A 671 -24.64 -9.92 4.30
CA LEU A 671 -23.68 -10.73 3.55
C LEU A 671 -23.81 -12.23 3.85
N ALA A 672 -24.07 -12.59 5.12
CA ALA A 672 -24.32 -13.98 5.51
C ALA A 672 -25.58 -14.52 4.83
N ALA A 673 -26.66 -13.73 4.77
CA ALA A 673 -27.91 -14.11 4.11
C ALA A 673 -27.74 -14.28 2.59
N GLU A 674 -27.04 -13.34 1.93
CA GLU A 674 -26.72 -13.41 0.49
C GLU A 674 -25.92 -14.67 0.14
N GLN A 675 -24.97 -15.07 1.00
CA GLN A 675 -24.15 -16.27 0.81
C GLN A 675 -24.82 -17.54 1.36
N GLY A 676 -26.10 -17.48 1.71
CA GLY A 676 -26.88 -18.63 2.19
C GLY A 676 -26.37 -19.23 3.51
N ARG A 677 -25.58 -18.48 4.29
CA ARG A 677 -25.02 -18.96 5.56
C ARG A 677 -26.05 -18.89 6.67
N ARG A 678 -26.12 -19.95 7.48
CA ARG A 678 -27.01 -20.05 8.64
C ARG A 678 -26.20 -19.93 9.92
N GLY A 679 -26.66 -19.11 10.87
CA GLY A 679 -26.04 -18.99 12.19
C GLY A 679 -26.05 -17.58 12.76
N LEU A 680 -25.60 -17.46 14.01
CA LEU A 680 -25.49 -16.20 14.74
C LEU A 680 -24.13 -15.53 14.50
N VAL A 681 -24.03 -14.26 14.87
CA VAL A 681 -22.75 -13.51 14.85
C VAL A 681 -22.02 -13.76 16.16
N ALA A 682 -20.84 -14.37 16.10
CA ALA A 682 -19.99 -14.56 17.26
C ALA A 682 -19.08 -13.34 17.47
N VAL A 683 -18.88 -12.90 18.71
CA VAL A 683 -18.05 -11.72 19.04
C VAL A 683 -17.06 -12.08 20.13
N HIS A 684 -15.80 -11.68 19.99
CA HIS A 684 -14.78 -11.86 21.04
C HIS A 684 -13.82 -10.69 21.17
N CYS A 685 -13.17 -10.62 22.33
CA CYS A 685 -12.06 -9.71 22.60
C CYS A 685 -10.94 -10.41 23.37
N HIS A 686 -9.77 -9.76 23.45
CA HIS A 686 -8.61 -10.27 24.20
C HIS A 686 -8.89 -10.51 25.71
N TYR A 687 -9.90 -9.87 26.30
CA TYR A 687 -10.29 -9.99 27.71
C TYR A 687 -11.52 -10.91 27.94
N GLY A 688 -11.90 -11.74 26.97
CA GLY A 688 -13.02 -12.68 27.10
C GLY A 688 -14.39 -11.99 27.09
N PHE A 689 -15.33 -12.48 27.92
CA PHE A 689 -16.74 -12.07 27.87
C PHE A 689 -17.02 -10.62 28.32
N ASN A 690 -16.17 -10.03 29.17
CA ASN A 690 -16.48 -8.76 29.83
C ASN A 690 -16.60 -7.56 28.88
N ARG A 691 -15.74 -7.46 27.86
CA ARG A 691 -15.82 -6.36 26.88
C ARG A 691 -16.87 -6.63 25.82
N THR A 692 -16.98 -7.89 25.42
CA THR A 692 -17.99 -8.37 24.49
C THR A 692 -19.39 -8.01 25.02
N GLY A 693 -19.62 -8.19 26.32
CA GLY A 693 -20.85 -7.78 26.99
C GLY A 693 -21.26 -6.32 26.74
N PHE A 694 -20.33 -5.35 26.77
CA PHE A 694 -20.67 -3.94 26.55
C PHE A 694 -21.24 -3.65 25.15
N PHE A 695 -20.76 -4.33 24.12
CA PHE A 695 -21.29 -4.17 22.76
C PHE A 695 -22.59 -4.96 22.56
N LEU A 696 -22.72 -6.11 23.23
CA LEU A 696 -23.88 -6.99 23.10
C LEU A 696 -25.09 -6.52 23.94
N GLU A 697 -24.87 -5.95 25.14
CA GLU A 697 -25.93 -5.37 25.99
C GLU A 697 -26.44 -4.03 25.45
N GLY A 698 -25.59 -3.26 24.76
CA GLY A 698 -25.97 -2.00 24.12
C GLY A 698 -27.01 -2.17 22.99
N GLU A 699 -27.03 -3.32 22.33
CA GLU A 699 -28.06 -3.67 21.33
C GLU A 699 -29.35 -4.17 22.00
N ALA A 700 -29.24 -4.98 23.07
CA ALA A 700 -30.40 -5.51 23.78
C ALA A 700 -31.23 -4.43 24.50
N ALA A 701 -30.64 -3.28 24.84
CA ALA A 701 -31.34 -2.13 25.40
C ALA A 701 -31.90 -1.16 24.35
N GLY A 702 -31.63 -1.38 23.06
CA GLY A 702 -32.04 -0.51 21.95
C GLY A 702 -33.15 -1.07 21.05
N ASN A 703 -33.62 -2.30 21.29
CA ASN A 703 -34.74 -2.93 20.60
C ASN A 703 -36.03 -2.88 21.43
#